data_AF-A0A562SUI2-F1
#
_entry.id   AF-A0A562SUI2-F1
#
_cell.length_a   1.000
_cell.length_b   1.000
_cell.length_c   1.000
_cell.angle_alpha   90.00
_cell.angle_beta   90.00
_cell.angle_gamma   90.00
#
_symmetry.space_group_name_H-M   'P 1'
#
loop_
_entity.id
_entity.type
_entity.pdbx_description
1 polymer ?
#
loop_
_entity_poly.entity_id
_entity_poly.type
_entity_poly.pdbx_seq_one_letter_code
_entity_poly.pdbx_strand_id
1 'polypeptide(L)'
;MASLPATRPTIGTDEDDVLNGTRHSDVMSGRFGDDTITGKDGNDEIWGGTGDDVLSGDNGNDIIYGSGGPDLVEVTGVEIVDDYDVSVVFEGETAGYRNTFGDYKIQDDGLITDVEILWPNASLKGSGGNLIQGESREYLDVSAGDTLGFFIISNGYSLNNGYAGLDLDVRQEGEDAPQLMFLDSDGNQATINSDAPRLHHFSADGKQTLIRTDPYHTAAFGETVELNPDGILHTTGVLKTDAGTLTLGFEDLYNGGDRDFDDSVFTVDIGVANALVLNAHYQQQDEGEDTPTEGVGTSDPVEIERSDNDTLNGGTGQDELHGRSGDDKLYGNNGSDDLHGGSGNDELHGQSGKDDLYGNSGNDVLKGGKQDDNLNGNNGDDVLDGEDGNDVLTGGTGNDRLDGGNDDDVLVGGSGEDALFGGYGNDNLKGGSSDDVMDGGRGNDILIGGSGNDTMSGDYGNDDLKGGAGNDIMTGGHNDDSLIGGSGNDTMDGGYGKDIIKGGAGNDILRGGNGDDELYGGHDDDLFFGDAGDDLMHGGRGNDTVDYSAFNTDLSVMLHNKKAHGLEIGTDTLKYIDNVISGDGNDFLKGTSGANVIEAGGGDDVIRGLGGADELTGGAGSDTFVYRTYDLGQSDLITDFKVGEDKLDFSHLAGGDEASTFLDLLLATESLGGLSIAVDLSNDGSFQDVCTLANVQGQTIASLYDSDTFII
;
A
#
# COMPACT_ATOMS: atom_id res chain seq x y z
N MET A 1 54.24 -15.64 6.82
CA MET A 1 54.68 -15.34 8.21
C MET A 1 53.89 -14.12 8.63
N ALA A 2 52.95 -14.14 9.55
CA ALA A 2 52.39 -15.20 10.39
C ALA A 2 50.86 -15.19 10.18
N SER A 3 50.22 -16.36 10.20
CA SER A 3 48.77 -16.45 10.34
C SER A 3 48.40 -15.83 11.69
N LEU A 4 47.50 -14.84 11.67
CA LEU A 4 46.81 -14.44 12.89
C LEU A 4 46.06 -15.68 13.41
N PRO A 5 46.11 -16.00 14.71
CA PRO A 5 45.28 -17.05 15.26
C PRO A 5 43.82 -16.61 15.10
N ALA A 6 42.93 -17.54 14.69
CA ALA A 6 41.50 -17.36 14.85
C ALA A 6 41.24 -16.97 16.31
N THR A 7 40.70 -15.78 16.53
CA THR A 7 40.19 -15.35 17.84
C THR A 7 39.09 -16.35 18.22
N ARG A 8 39.18 -16.87 19.45
CA ARG A 8 38.13 -17.75 19.97
C ARG A 8 36.94 -16.86 20.30
N PRO A 9 35.70 -17.29 20.03
CA PRO A 9 34.52 -16.51 20.40
C PRO A 9 34.53 -16.16 21.89
N THR A 10 34.14 -14.93 22.23
CA THR A 10 33.94 -14.49 23.62
C THR A 10 32.50 -14.80 24.00
N ILE A 11 32.31 -15.78 24.89
CA ILE A 11 30.99 -16.33 25.20
C ILE A 11 30.65 -16.06 26.67
N GLY A 12 29.45 -15.54 26.92
CA GLY A 12 28.84 -15.30 28.23
C GLY A 12 28.37 -16.57 28.93
N THR A 13 27.75 -16.38 30.08
CA THR A 13 27.22 -17.41 30.98
C THR A 13 25.71 -17.52 30.81
N ASP A 14 24.99 -17.92 31.86
CA ASP A 14 23.52 -17.94 31.84
C ASP A 14 22.99 -16.87 32.84
N GLU A 15 23.81 -15.87 33.17
CA GLU A 15 23.55 -14.72 34.06
C GLU A 15 23.90 -13.43 33.30
N ASP A 16 23.38 -12.27 33.74
CA ASP A 16 23.72 -10.94 33.21
C ASP A 16 25.25 -10.69 33.16
N ASP A 17 25.80 -10.62 31.95
CA ASP A 17 27.22 -10.52 31.66
C ASP A 17 27.62 -9.16 31.08
N VAL A 18 28.91 -8.82 31.26
CA VAL A 18 29.54 -7.66 30.61
C VAL A 18 30.70 -8.13 29.76
N LEU A 19 30.47 -8.24 28.46
CA LEU A 19 31.42 -8.75 27.48
C LEU A 19 32.11 -7.60 26.73
N ASN A 20 33.40 -7.79 26.45
CA ASN A 20 34.27 -6.74 25.94
C ASN A 20 35.22 -7.30 24.89
N GLY A 21 35.00 -6.92 23.64
CA GLY A 21 35.88 -7.16 22.50
C GLY A 21 37.21 -6.42 22.60
N THR A 22 38.04 -6.65 21.59
CA THR A 22 39.46 -6.32 21.59
C THR A 22 39.75 -5.11 20.72
N ARG A 23 40.63 -5.24 19.73
CA ARG A 23 40.97 -4.19 18.76
C ARG A 23 41.12 -4.78 17.36
N HIS A 24 40.60 -5.99 17.22
CA HIS A 24 40.57 -6.82 16.03
C HIS A 24 39.17 -7.42 15.99
N SER A 25 38.77 -7.95 14.84
CA SER A 25 37.54 -8.71 14.69
C SER A 25 37.38 -9.81 15.75
N ASP A 26 36.28 -9.71 16.49
CA ASP A 26 35.85 -10.61 17.53
C ASP A 26 34.45 -11.16 17.20
N VAL A 27 34.19 -12.39 17.62
CA VAL A 27 32.85 -12.99 17.61
C VAL A 27 32.43 -13.14 19.06
N MET A 28 31.26 -12.63 19.43
CA MET A 28 30.81 -12.56 20.82
C MET A 28 29.37 -13.00 20.98
N SER A 29 29.05 -13.66 22.09
CA SER A 29 27.69 -14.12 22.41
C SER A 29 27.41 -14.00 23.90
N GLY A 30 26.30 -13.35 24.29
CA GLY A 30 25.86 -13.21 25.69
C GLY A 30 25.21 -14.48 26.26
N ARG A 31 24.42 -15.15 25.42
CA ARG A 31 23.67 -16.41 25.67
C ARG A 31 22.36 -16.20 26.42
N PHE A 32 22.36 -16.14 27.75
CA PHE A 32 21.14 -15.94 28.55
C PHE A 32 21.41 -14.88 29.62
N GLY A 33 20.44 -14.00 29.87
CA GLY A 33 20.54 -12.92 30.85
C GLY A 33 20.44 -11.56 30.15
N ASP A 34 20.33 -10.49 30.93
CA ASP A 34 20.30 -9.13 30.36
C ASP A 34 21.75 -8.65 30.19
N ASP A 35 22.32 -8.85 29.01
CA ASP A 35 23.75 -8.71 28.76
C ASP A 35 24.16 -7.32 28.26
N THR A 36 25.41 -6.94 28.52
CA THR A 36 26.04 -5.75 27.91
C THR A 36 27.29 -6.16 27.14
N ILE A 37 27.27 -6.04 25.81
CA ILE A 37 28.35 -6.50 24.93
C ILE A 37 28.92 -5.35 24.10
N THR A 38 30.25 -5.20 24.04
CA THR A 38 30.92 -4.12 23.30
C THR A 38 32.08 -4.63 22.44
N GLY A 39 32.04 -4.42 21.11
CA GLY A 39 33.02 -4.85 20.09
C GLY A 39 34.38 -4.14 20.16
N LYS A 40 34.34 -2.79 20.18
CA LYS A 40 35.49 -1.85 20.20
C LYS A 40 36.06 -1.49 18.83
N ASP A 41 37.22 -2.04 18.45
CA ASP A 41 37.79 -1.78 17.12
C ASP A 41 37.85 -3.13 16.40
N GLY A 42 37.44 -3.20 15.14
CA GLY A 42 37.42 -4.46 14.41
C GLY A 42 36.17 -4.55 13.55
N ASN A 43 36.05 -5.64 12.80
CA ASN A 43 34.74 -6.01 12.24
C ASN A 43 34.25 -7.13 13.12
N ASP A 44 33.31 -6.83 14.00
CA ASP A 44 32.84 -7.69 15.08
C ASP A 44 31.48 -8.30 14.75
N GLU A 45 31.23 -9.48 15.29
CA GLU A 45 29.95 -10.18 15.18
C GLU A 45 29.42 -10.43 16.59
N ILE A 46 28.31 -9.79 16.94
CA ILE A 46 27.78 -9.72 18.30
C ILE A 46 26.40 -10.37 18.35
N TRP A 47 26.22 -11.32 19.24
CA TRP A 47 24.95 -11.98 19.50
C TRP A 47 24.54 -11.73 20.95
N GLY A 48 23.41 -11.06 21.18
CA GLY A 48 22.87 -10.84 22.52
C GLY A 48 22.58 -12.17 23.22
N GLY A 49 21.57 -12.89 22.74
CA GLY A 49 21.18 -14.17 23.32
C GLY A 49 19.71 -14.16 23.64
N THR A 50 19.35 -14.35 24.91
CA THR A 50 17.98 -14.18 25.43
C THR A 50 18.04 -13.22 26.61
N GLY A 51 17.06 -12.30 26.71
CA GLY A 51 17.06 -11.24 27.72
C GLY A 51 17.10 -9.86 27.07
N ASP A 52 16.90 -8.81 27.87
CA ASP A 52 16.92 -7.42 27.38
C ASP A 52 18.38 -6.94 27.29
N ASP A 53 18.96 -6.98 26.09
CA ASP A 53 20.39 -6.80 25.86
C ASP A 53 20.78 -5.37 25.43
N VAL A 54 22.01 -4.97 25.76
CA VAL A 54 22.65 -3.73 25.26
C VAL A 54 23.92 -4.06 24.49
N LEU A 55 23.89 -3.90 23.17
CA LEU A 55 24.93 -4.32 22.24
C LEU A 55 25.56 -3.12 21.53
N SER A 56 26.88 -3.12 21.36
CA SER A 56 27.61 -2.02 20.71
C SER A 56 28.77 -2.55 19.85
N GLY A 57 28.80 -2.22 18.56
CA GLY A 57 29.90 -2.51 17.64
C GLY A 57 31.14 -1.63 17.89
N ASP A 58 30.91 -0.31 18.02
CA ASP A 58 31.91 0.77 18.13
C ASP A 58 32.57 1.12 16.76
N ASN A 59 33.78 0.65 16.44
CA ASN A 59 34.51 1.04 15.23
C ASN A 59 34.76 -0.16 14.31
N GLY A 60 34.17 -0.11 13.12
CA GLY A 60 34.42 -0.98 11.98
C GLY A 60 33.11 -1.42 11.36
N ASN A 61 33.13 -2.45 10.52
CA ASN A 61 31.89 -2.93 9.92
C ASN A 61 31.41 -4.10 10.76
N ASP A 62 30.41 -3.87 11.60
CA ASP A 62 29.96 -4.80 12.63
C ASP A 62 28.61 -5.43 12.25
N ILE A 63 28.38 -6.65 12.72
CA ILE A 63 27.09 -7.33 12.60
C ILE A 63 26.59 -7.59 14.02
N ILE A 64 25.40 -7.07 14.33
CA ILE A 64 24.83 -7.08 15.68
C ILE A 64 23.45 -7.72 15.61
N TYR A 65 23.30 -8.82 16.33
CA TYR A 65 22.05 -9.52 16.50
C TYR A 65 21.56 -9.36 17.92
N GLY A 66 20.38 -8.77 18.05
CA GLY A 66 19.56 -8.82 19.25
C GLY A 66 19.15 -10.25 19.59
N SER A 67 18.49 -10.34 20.72
CA SER A 67 17.85 -11.53 21.21
C SER A 67 16.68 -11.90 20.29
N GLY A 68 16.65 -13.16 19.88
CA GLY A 68 15.62 -13.63 18.96
C GLY A 68 16.00 -14.97 18.39
N GLY A 69 15.31 -15.97 18.90
CA GLY A 69 15.52 -17.37 18.60
C GLY A 69 14.80 -18.14 19.69
N PRO A 70 13.91 -19.08 19.35
CA PRO A 70 13.32 -19.89 20.38
C PRO A 70 14.41 -20.80 20.96
N ASP A 71 14.30 -21.09 22.26
CA ASP A 71 14.87 -22.32 22.81
C ASP A 71 14.40 -23.51 21.96
N LEU A 72 15.31 -24.43 21.64
CA LEU A 72 15.09 -25.77 21.06
C LEU A 72 13.63 -26.05 20.62
N VAL A 73 13.30 -25.76 19.35
CA VAL A 73 11.97 -26.06 18.78
C VAL A 73 12.01 -27.37 18.00
N GLU A 74 11.14 -28.29 18.39
CA GLU A 74 10.83 -29.49 17.61
C GLU A 74 9.69 -29.17 16.62
N VAL A 75 10.00 -29.10 15.33
CA VAL A 75 9.01 -28.86 14.27
C VAL A 75 8.44 -30.18 13.79
N THR A 76 7.18 -30.48 14.10
CA THR A 76 6.53 -31.75 13.73
C THR A 76 5.73 -31.70 12.42
N GLY A 77 5.53 -30.51 11.82
CA GLY A 77 4.82 -30.29 10.54
C GLY A 77 4.61 -28.81 10.22
N VAL A 78 4.24 -28.49 8.97
CA VAL A 78 3.90 -27.13 8.48
C VAL A 78 2.53 -27.17 7.82
N GLU A 79 1.57 -26.35 8.27
CA GLU A 79 0.23 -26.23 7.67
C GLU A 79 0.21 -25.10 6.64
N ILE A 80 -0.31 -25.39 5.44
CA ILE A 80 -0.53 -24.42 4.37
C ILE A 80 -1.92 -23.83 4.59
N VAL A 81 -2.08 -22.51 4.74
CA VAL A 81 -3.38 -21.88 5.03
C VAL A 81 -3.93 -21.04 3.86
N ASP A 82 -3.11 -20.79 2.83
CA ASP A 82 -3.54 -20.19 1.56
C ASP A 82 -2.81 -20.84 0.36
N ASP A 83 -3.40 -20.76 -0.84
CA ASP A 83 -2.86 -21.39 -2.07
C ASP A 83 -1.62 -20.60 -2.58
N TYR A 84 -0.44 -20.90 -2.03
CA TYR A 84 0.84 -20.30 -2.41
C TYR A 84 1.83 -21.35 -2.95
N ASP A 85 2.61 -21.00 -3.98
CA ASP A 85 3.63 -21.88 -4.54
C ASP A 85 4.80 -22.05 -3.53
N VAL A 86 4.93 -23.22 -2.91
CA VAL A 86 6.05 -23.50 -1.97
C VAL A 86 7.31 -23.82 -2.76
N SER A 87 8.41 -23.11 -2.49
CA SER A 87 9.68 -23.35 -3.17
C SER A 87 10.73 -23.90 -2.20
N VAL A 88 11.46 -24.91 -2.66
CA VAL A 88 12.54 -25.53 -1.88
C VAL A 88 13.88 -25.14 -2.49
N VAL A 89 14.75 -24.52 -1.68
CA VAL A 89 16.08 -24.05 -2.11
C VAL A 89 17.17 -24.69 -1.24
N PHE A 90 18.21 -25.21 -1.89
CA PHE A 90 19.37 -25.80 -1.21
C PHE A 90 20.59 -24.89 -1.30
N GLU A 91 21.17 -24.56 -0.15
CA GLU A 91 22.41 -23.79 -0.05
C GLU A 91 23.38 -24.45 0.94
N GLY A 92 24.48 -25.04 0.47
CA GLY A 92 25.46 -25.63 1.41
C GLY A 92 26.81 -26.02 0.84
N GLU A 93 27.83 -26.05 1.72
CA GLU A 93 29.12 -26.68 1.47
C GLU A 93 29.08 -28.19 1.82
N THR A 94 29.11 -29.08 0.82
CA THR A 94 29.24 -30.52 1.11
C THR A 94 30.71 -30.94 1.13
N ALA A 95 31.31 -31.06 2.32
CA ALA A 95 32.50 -31.88 2.50
C ALA A 95 32.11 -33.35 2.78
N GLY A 96 32.42 -34.25 1.85
CA GLY A 96 32.62 -35.67 2.17
C GLY A 96 31.51 -36.68 1.84
N TYR A 97 30.22 -36.34 1.92
CA TYR A 97 29.11 -37.32 1.78
C TYR A 97 28.14 -37.01 0.62
N ARG A 98 27.50 -38.04 0.03
CA ARG A 98 26.37 -37.87 -0.92
C ARG A 98 25.08 -38.02 -0.10
N ASN A 99 24.09 -37.16 -0.28
CA ASN A 99 22.79 -37.30 0.41
C ASN A 99 21.64 -37.21 -0.60
N THR A 100 20.53 -37.90 -0.33
CA THR A 100 19.27 -37.73 -1.07
C THR A 100 18.28 -36.98 -0.20
N PHE A 101 17.63 -35.98 -0.77
CA PHE A 101 16.62 -35.16 -0.12
C PHE A 101 15.27 -35.32 -0.82
N GLY A 102 14.20 -35.24 -0.04
CA GLY A 102 12.84 -35.29 -0.54
C GLY A 102 11.81 -34.84 0.50
N ASP A 103 10.56 -34.80 0.09
CA ASP A 103 9.42 -34.28 0.83
C ASP A 103 8.17 -35.13 0.60
N TYR A 104 7.11 -34.81 1.34
CA TYR A 104 5.81 -35.45 1.26
C TYR A 104 4.71 -34.56 1.83
N LYS A 105 3.47 -34.76 1.36
CA LYS A 105 2.26 -34.12 1.92
C LYS A 105 1.60 -35.00 2.97
N ILE A 106 0.89 -34.39 3.90
CA ILE A 106 0.04 -35.01 4.93
C ILE A 106 -1.35 -34.36 4.81
N GLN A 107 -2.38 -35.17 4.59
CA GLN A 107 -3.77 -34.72 4.53
C GLN A 107 -4.36 -34.58 5.95
N ASP A 108 -5.49 -33.89 6.08
CA ASP A 108 -6.25 -33.70 7.33
C ASP A 108 -6.50 -34.99 8.16
N ASP A 109 -6.55 -36.15 7.51
CA ASP A 109 -6.78 -37.46 8.14
C ASP A 109 -5.48 -38.21 8.54
N GLY A 110 -4.33 -37.53 8.43
CA GLY A 110 -2.99 -38.03 8.71
C GLY A 110 -2.35 -38.81 7.55
N LEU A 111 -3.04 -38.94 6.41
CA LEU A 111 -2.56 -39.69 5.26
C LEU A 111 -1.42 -38.95 4.54
N ILE A 112 -0.24 -39.58 4.51
CA ILE A 112 0.87 -39.10 3.68
C ILE A 112 0.64 -39.42 2.20
N THR A 113 0.77 -38.40 1.33
CA THR A 113 0.73 -38.52 -0.14
C THR A 113 1.88 -37.77 -0.81
N ASP A 114 2.02 -37.91 -2.14
CA ASP A 114 2.90 -37.08 -2.97
C ASP A 114 4.37 -37.03 -2.49
N VAL A 115 4.93 -38.20 -2.18
CA VAL A 115 6.35 -38.33 -1.80
C VAL A 115 7.25 -38.10 -3.02
N GLU A 116 8.11 -37.10 -2.95
CA GLU A 116 9.00 -36.71 -4.05
C GLU A 116 10.48 -36.72 -3.65
N ILE A 117 11.37 -36.96 -4.62
CA ILE A 117 12.82 -36.86 -4.43
C ILE A 117 13.30 -35.61 -5.16
N LEU A 118 13.53 -34.56 -4.38
CA LEU A 118 13.93 -33.25 -4.89
C LEU A 118 15.40 -33.24 -5.36
N TRP A 119 16.31 -33.84 -4.57
CA TRP A 119 17.72 -33.96 -4.94
C TRP A 119 18.26 -35.36 -4.69
N PRO A 120 18.42 -36.19 -5.74
CA PRO A 120 19.12 -37.45 -5.60
C PRO A 120 20.63 -37.21 -5.57
N ASN A 121 21.31 -37.70 -4.52
CA ASN A 121 22.78 -37.63 -4.40
C ASN A 121 23.34 -36.20 -4.59
N ALA A 122 22.91 -35.24 -3.76
CA ALA A 122 23.40 -33.86 -3.69
C ALA A 122 24.89 -33.80 -3.29
N SER A 123 25.77 -34.25 -4.20
CA SER A 123 27.22 -34.09 -4.26
C SER A 123 27.73 -34.88 -5.49
N LEU A 124 28.01 -34.18 -6.61
CA LEU A 124 28.35 -34.85 -7.88
C LEU A 124 29.74 -35.51 -7.91
N LYS A 125 30.64 -35.14 -6.99
CA LYS A 125 32.01 -35.70 -6.87
C LYS A 125 32.45 -35.61 -5.42
N GLY A 126 32.53 -36.74 -4.71
CA GLY A 126 32.95 -36.79 -3.31
C GLY A 126 34.27 -36.03 -3.03
N SER A 127 34.43 -35.60 -1.77
CA SER A 127 35.47 -34.71 -1.23
C SER A 127 36.09 -33.71 -2.23
N GLY A 128 35.57 -32.47 -2.23
CA GLY A 128 36.18 -31.34 -2.98
C GLY A 128 35.69 -31.15 -4.41
N GLY A 129 34.43 -31.51 -4.73
CA GLY A 129 33.78 -31.09 -5.96
C GLY A 129 33.17 -29.68 -5.87
N ASN A 130 33.11 -28.93 -6.98
CA ASN A 130 32.51 -27.59 -7.03
C ASN A 130 31.02 -27.58 -6.64
N LEU A 131 30.59 -26.47 -6.02
CA LEU A 131 29.25 -26.15 -5.53
C LEU A 131 28.14 -26.40 -6.57
N ILE A 132 26.95 -26.78 -6.07
CA ILE A 132 25.69 -26.38 -6.68
C ILE A 132 25.28 -25.11 -5.91
N GLN A 133 25.59 -23.92 -6.44
CA GLN A 133 25.05 -22.67 -5.91
C GLN A 133 23.72 -22.38 -6.61
N GLY A 134 22.68 -22.11 -5.83
CA GLY A 134 21.48 -21.39 -6.30
C GLY A 134 20.68 -22.04 -7.44
N GLU A 135 20.50 -23.37 -7.43
CA GLU A 135 19.50 -24.00 -8.30
C GLU A 135 18.24 -24.36 -7.50
N SER A 136 17.18 -23.54 -7.61
CA SER A 136 15.81 -23.94 -7.28
C SER A 136 15.39 -25.11 -8.17
N ARG A 137 14.81 -26.18 -7.62
CA ARG A 137 14.45 -27.34 -8.45
C ARG A 137 12.98 -27.61 -8.63
N GLU A 138 12.09 -27.19 -7.74
CA GLU A 138 10.65 -27.36 -7.97
C GLU A 138 9.80 -26.46 -7.07
N TYR A 139 8.61 -26.15 -7.57
CA TYR A 139 7.52 -25.57 -6.80
C TYR A 139 6.59 -26.71 -6.40
N LEU A 140 6.29 -26.82 -5.11
CA LEU A 140 5.32 -27.76 -4.59
C LEU A 140 3.91 -27.22 -4.83
N ASP A 141 3.12 -27.93 -5.64
CA ASP A 141 1.69 -27.66 -5.82
C ASP A 141 0.95 -28.03 -4.55
N VAL A 142 0.72 -27.07 -3.64
CA VAL A 142 0.06 -27.24 -2.33
C VAL A 142 -1.22 -26.39 -2.25
N SER A 143 -2.19 -26.85 -1.48
CA SER A 143 -3.44 -26.11 -1.26
C SER A 143 -3.67 -25.81 0.22
N ALA A 144 -4.47 -24.79 0.52
CA ALA A 144 -4.89 -24.49 1.89
C ALA A 144 -5.49 -25.73 2.60
N GLY A 145 -4.96 -26.06 3.78
CA GLY A 145 -5.22 -27.26 4.59
C GLY A 145 -4.16 -28.37 4.44
N ASP A 146 -3.30 -28.34 3.41
CA ASP A 146 -2.23 -29.33 3.27
C ASP A 146 -1.19 -29.17 4.39
N THR A 147 -0.67 -30.28 4.91
CA THR A 147 0.48 -30.27 5.81
C THR A 147 1.70 -30.87 5.10
N LEU A 148 2.90 -30.31 5.29
CA LEU A 148 4.13 -30.79 4.64
C LEU A 148 5.10 -31.44 5.63
N GLY A 149 5.82 -32.46 5.15
CA GLY A 149 6.92 -33.10 5.84
C GLY A 149 8.12 -33.35 4.93
N PHE A 150 9.32 -33.36 5.53
CA PHE A 150 10.60 -33.44 4.80
C PHE A 150 11.45 -34.65 5.28
N PHE A 151 12.32 -35.18 4.41
CA PHE A 151 13.22 -36.28 4.76
C PHE A 151 14.61 -36.22 4.10
N ILE A 152 15.58 -36.85 4.76
CA ILE A 152 16.97 -36.95 4.29
C ILE A 152 17.44 -38.40 4.38
N ILE A 153 18.14 -38.84 3.33
CA ILE A 153 18.80 -40.15 3.27
C ILE A 153 20.29 -39.94 3.02
N SER A 154 21.15 -40.41 3.94
CA SER A 154 22.59 -40.38 3.72
C SER A 154 23.05 -41.51 2.79
N ASN A 155 23.71 -41.16 1.70
CA ASN A 155 24.26 -42.07 0.70
C ASN A 155 25.80 -42.15 0.86
N GLY A 156 26.27 -43.20 1.53
CA GLY A 156 27.66 -43.30 1.99
C GLY A 156 28.80 -43.14 0.96
N TYR A 157 30.02 -43.06 1.47
CA TYR A 157 31.28 -42.89 0.73
C TYR A 157 31.56 -44.03 -0.27
N SER A 158 31.80 -43.71 -1.54
CA SER A 158 32.34 -44.66 -2.52
C SER A 158 33.68 -44.18 -3.05
N LEU A 159 34.77 -44.84 -2.62
CA LEU A 159 35.96 -45.02 -3.47
C LEU A 159 37.01 -46.03 -2.95
N ASN A 160 36.92 -46.59 -1.73
CA ASN A 160 37.93 -47.55 -1.24
C ASN A 160 37.37 -48.75 -0.45
N ASN A 161 36.51 -49.56 -1.08
CA ASN A 161 36.16 -50.93 -0.66
C ASN A 161 35.72 -51.13 0.82
N GLY A 162 35.07 -50.14 1.42
CA GLY A 162 34.74 -50.15 2.85
C GLY A 162 33.26 -50.28 3.22
N TYR A 163 32.33 -49.74 2.43
CA TYR A 163 30.91 -49.75 2.78
C TYR A 163 30.02 -49.88 1.53
N ALA A 164 28.97 -50.70 1.63
CA ALA A 164 27.91 -50.82 0.63
C ALA A 164 26.74 -49.93 1.06
N GLY A 165 26.84 -48.62 0.81
CA GLY A 165 25.75 -47.67 1.02
C GLY A 165 24.68 -47.74 -0.06
N LEU A 166 23.51 -47.13 0.20
CA LEU A 166 22.42 -46.94 -0.75
C LEU A 166 22.89 -45.94 -1.83
N ASP A 167 22.82 -46.31 -3.12
CA ASP A 167 23.15 -45.42 -4.25
C ASP A 167 21.92 -45.26 -5.13
N LEU A 168 21.30 -44.07 -5.08
CA LEU A 168 20.02 -43.75 -5.73
C LEU A 168 20.20 -43.03 -7.08
N ASP A 169 21.27 -43.25 -7.85
CA ASP A 169 21.53 -42.55 -9.13
C ASP A 169 20.43 -42.80 -10.19
N VAL A 170 19.49 -41.86 -10.33
CA VAL A 170 18.28 -41.90 -11.18
C VAL A 170 18.59 -41.55 -12.64
N ARG A 171 19.52 -42.27 -13.28
CA ARG A 171 19.76 -42.14 -14.74
C ARG A 171 19.59 -43.42 -15.54
N GLN A 172 18.62 -44.26 -15.17
CA GLN A 172 18.15 -45.34 -16.04
C GLN A 172 16.75 -45.01 -16.60
N GLU A 173 16.70 -44.59 -17.86
CA GLU A 173 15.46 -44.57 -18.63
C GLU A 173 14.98 -46.02 -18.85
N GLY A 174 13.88 -46.40 -18.20
CA GLY A 174 13.20 -47.69 -18.34
C GLY A 174 12.20 -47.96 -17.20
N GLU A 175 11.21 -48.84 -17.41
CA GLU A 175 10.13 -49.18 -16.45
C GLU A 175 10.60 -49.83 -15.12
N ASP A 176 11.92 -49.92 -14.86
CA ASP A 176 12.53 -50.55 -13.69
C ASP A 176 13.35 -49.54 -12.83
N ALA A 177 12.86 -48.30 -12.66
CA ALA A 177 13.46 -47.33 -11.75
C ALA A 177 13.32 -47.78 -10.28
N PRO A 178 14.32 -47.56 -9.40
CA PRO A 178 14.20 -47.86 -7.98
C PRO A 178 13.04 -47.08 -7.34
N GLN A 179 12.28 -47.72 -6.43
CA GLN A 179 11.12 -47.11 -5.77
C GLN A 179 11.35 -46.96 -4.26
N LEU A 180 11.03 -45.80 -3.70
CA LEU A 180 10.94 -45.58 -2.26
C LEU A 180 9.49 -45.81 -1.82
N MET A 181 9.29 -46.52 -0.70
CA MET A 181 7.96 -46.76 -0.14
C MET A 181 7.98 -46.68 1.38
N PHE A 182 6.94 -46.07 1.96
CA PHE A 182 6.63 -46.17 3.37
C PHE A 182 5.82 -47.43 3.65
N LEU A 183 6.33 -48.28 4.53
CA LEU A 183 5.68 -49.52 4.94
C LEU A 183 5.34 -49.44 6.43
N ASP A 184 4.27 -50.09 6.87
CA ASP A 184 3.96 -50.20 8.29
C ASP A 184 4.98 -51.11 9.03
N SER A 185 4.87 -51.20 10.36
CA SER A 185 5.73 -52.07 11.16
C SER A 185 5.69 -53.55 10.73
N ASP A 186 4.61 -53.95 10.04
CA ASP A 186 4.37 -55.30 9.53
C ASP A 186 4.84 -55.51 8.08
N GLY A 187 5.38 -54.46 7.44
CA GLY A 187 5.96 -54.50 6.10
C GLY A 187 4.94 -54.41 4.95
N ASN A 188 3.68 -54.06 5.21
CA ASN A 188 2.72 -53.72 4.16
C ASN A 188 2.94 -52.27 3.74
N GLN A 189 2.61 -51.91 2.49
CA GLN A 189 2.56 -50.51 2.10
C GLN A 189 1.59 -49.78 3.04
N ALA A 190 2.12 -48.87 3.85
CA ALA A 190 1.33 -48.16 4.83
C ALA A 190 0.32 -47.30 4.05
N THR A 191 -0.95 -47.43 4.40
CA THR A 191 -1.94 -46.36 4.15
C THR A 191 -1.97 -45.60 5.47
N ILE A 192 -1.52 -44.36 5.45
CA ILE A 192 -0.72 -43.81 6.54
C ILE A 192 -1.62 -43.25 7.64
N ASN A 193 -1.82 -44.11 8.66
CA ASN A 193 -2.33 -43.83 9.99
C ASN A 193 -1.61 -44.77 10.99
N SER A 194 -0.33 -45.06 10.71
CA SER A 194 0.48 -46.03 11.45
C SER A 194 1.44 -45.28 12.36
N ASP A 195 1.40 -45.58 13.66
CA ASP A 195 2.26 -44.98 14.69
C ASP A 195 3.76 -45.30 14.52
N ALA A 196 4.14 -46.18 13.58
CA ALA A 196 5.53 -46.57 13.32
C ALA A 196 5.80 -46.93 11.84
N PRO A 197 5.66 -45.98 10.90
CA PRO A 197 5.98 -46.23 9.50
C PRO A 197 7.51 -46.40 9.33
N ARG A 198 7.91 -47.21 8.35
CA ARG A 198 9.30 -47.55 8.05
C ARG A 198 9.60 -47.27 6.59
N LEU A 199 10.71 -46.60 6.33
CA LEU A 199 11.12 -46.27 4.98
C LEU A 199 11.92 -47.41 4.34
N HIS A 200 11.48 -47.85 3.16
CA HIS A 200 12.14 -48.91 2.40
C HIS A 200 12.52 -48.43 1.00
N HIS A 201 13.69 -48.86 0.55
CA HIS A 201 14.13 -48.75 -0.83
C HIS A 201 13.98 -50.10 -1.55
N PHE A 202 13.39 -50.07 -2.74
CA PHE A 202 13.30 -51.20 -3.66
C PHE A 202 14.20 -50.91 -4.86
N SER A 203 15.28 -51.69 -5.00
CA SER A 203 16.13 -51.61 -6.19
C SER A 203 15.43 -52.15 -7.43
N ALA A 204 15.96 -51.83 -8.62
CA ALA A 204 15.46 -52.29 -9.92
C ALA A 204 15.28 -53.81 -10.06
N ASP A 205 15.97 -54.62 -9.24
CA ASP A 205 15.81 -56.09 -9.19
C ASP A 205 14.71 -56.56 -8.21
N GLY A 206 13.93 -55.63 -7.65
CA GLY A 206 12.84 -55.87 -6.69
C GLY A 206 13.31 -56.15 -5.26
N LYS A 207 14.61 -55.97 -4.97
CA LYS A 207 15.15 -56.23 -3.63
C LYS A 207 14.77 -55.10 -2.67
N GLN A 208 13.92 -55.44 -1.72
CA GLN A 208 13.56 -54.58 -0.60
C GLN A 208 14.72 -54.45 0.39
N THR A 209 15.15 -53.21 0.60
CA THR A 209 16.14 -52.83 1.61
C THR A 209 15.44 -51.86 2.55
N LEU A 210 15.19 -52.29 3.78
CA LEU A 210 14.80 -51.36 4.83
C LEU A 210 15.94 -50.37 5.02
N ILE A 211 15.63 -49.09 4.91
CA ILE A 211 16.59 -48.03 5.22
C ILE A 211 16.69 -47.98 6.75
N ARG A 212 17.55 -48.85 7.31
CA ARG A 212 17.99 -48.76 8.71
C ARG A 212 19.26 -47.94 8.71
N THR A 213 19.16 -46.69 9.09
CA THR A 213 20.33 -45.94 9.56
C THR A 213 20.58 -46.39 11.01
N ASP A 214 21.78 -46.84 11.32
CA ASP A 214 22.17 -47.02 12.73
C ASP A 214 22.05 -45.64 13.42
N PRO A 215 21.47 -45.57 14.64
CA PRO A 215 21.34 -44.33 15.37
C PRO A 215 22.76 -43.88 15.76
N TYR A 216 23.21 -42.83 15.07
CA TYR A 216 24.57 -42.31 15.02
C TYR A 216 25.62 -43.23 14.37
N HIS A 217 26.38 -42.67 13.43
CA HIS A 217 27.83 -42.87 13.44
C HIS A 217 28.45 -42.07 14.61
N THR A 218 28.14 -42.44 15.85
CA THR A 218 28.98 -42.16 17.01
C THR A 218 29.50 -43.48 17.52
N ALA A 219 30.49 -44.02 16.81
CA ALA A 219 31.34 -45.05 17.38
C ALA A 219 32.46 -44.39 18.19
N ALA A 220 32.17 -43.99 19.42
CA ALA A 220 33.17 -43.81 20.49
C ALA A 220 32.61 -44.32 21.84
N PHE A 221 32.70 -45.64 22.01
CA PHE A 221 32.82 -46.44 23.25
C PHE A 221 32.52 -45.79 24.62
N GLY A 222 31.52 -46.32 25.35
CA GLY A 222 31.42 -46.20 26.82
C GLY A 222 29.98 -46.14 27.33
N GLU A 223 29.68 -46.86 28.40
CA GLU A 223 28.32 -47.12 28.91
C GLU A 223 27.60 -45.88 29.48
N THR A 224 26.32 -45.76 29.09
CA THR A 224 25.19 -45.03 29.72
C THR A 224 25.00 -43.53 29.44
N VAL A 225 24.12 -43.20 28.48
CA VAL A 225 22.92 -42.33 28.67
C VAL A 225 21.83 -42.83 27.70
N GLU A 226 20.59 -42.88 28.19
CA GLU A 226 19.41 -43.46 27.52
C GLU A 226 18.87 -42.54 26.41
N LEU A 227 18.30 -43.14 25.35
CA LEU A 227 17.73 -42.48 24.15
C LEU A 227 16.24 -42.12 24.36
N ASN A 228 15.72 -41.19 23.55
CA ASN A 228 14.26 -40.96 23.42
C ASN A 228 13.51 -42.22 22.94
N PRO A 229 12.25 -42.45 23.34
CA PRO A 229 11.56 -43.74 23.19
C PRO A 229 10.91 -44.03 21.82
N ASP A 230 10.83 -43.07 20.91
CA ASP A 230 10.01 -43.12 19.68
C ASP A 230 10.79 -43.38 18.37
N GLY A 231 12.10 -43.18 18.35
CA GLY A 231 12.95 -43.55 17.22
C GLY A 231 12.88 -42.59 16.02
N ILE A 232 12.56 -41.31 16.26
CA ILE A 232 12.59 -40.23 15.27
C ILE A 232 13.91 -39.44 15.40
N LEU A 233 14.46 -38.96 14.27
CA LEU A 233 15.60 -38.04 14.26
C LEU A 233 15.06 -36.62 14.42
N HIS A 234 15.35 -35.97 15.55
CA HIS A 234 14.99 -34.58 15.77
C HIS A 234 16.03 -33.71 15.06
N THR A 235 15.61 -32.95 14.05
CA THR A 235 16.41 -31.87 13.45
C THR A 235 16.08 -30.58 14.18
N THR A 236 17.08 -29.77 14.51
CA THR A 236 16.88 -28.40 14.97
C THR A 236 16.61 -27.51 13.77
N GLY A 237 15.38 -26.98 13.66
CA GLY A 237 15.04 -25.95 12.69
C GLY A 237 14.94 -24.60 13.38
N VAL A 238 15.42 -23.54 12.73
CA VAL A 238 15.10 -22.18 13.12
C VAL A 238 13.98 -21.73 12.19
N LEU A 239 12.83 -21.44 12.76
CA LEU A 239 11.72 -20.84 12.05
C LEU A 239 11.94 -19.33 11.99
N LYS A 240 11.85 -18.75 10.79
CA LYS A 240 11.86 -17.30 10.56
C LYS A 240 10.49 -16.88 10.03
N THR A 241 9.54 -16.68 10.94
CA THR A 241 8.14 -16.37 10.62
C THR A 241 7.96 -15.01 9.96
N ASP A 242 8.81 -14.06 10.33
CA ASP A 242 8.93 -12.70 9.79
C ASP A 242 9.25 -12.66 8.28
N ALA A 243 9.97 -13.67 7.76
CA ALA A 243 10.33 -13.76 6.35
C ALA A 243 9.49 -14.76 5.52
N GLY A 244 8.55 -15.50 6.13
CA GLY A 244 7.81 -16.58 5.44
C GLY A 244 8.70 -17.77 5.05
N THR A 245 9.83 -17.96 5.73
CA THR A 245 10.81 -19.02 5.40
C THR A 245 11.08 -19.94 6.58
N LEU A 246 11.21 -21.23 6.31
CA LEU A 246 11.67 -22.24 7.28
C LEU A 246 13.11 -22.62 6.95
N THR A 247 14.03 -22.30 7.86
CA THR A 247 15.44 -22.65 7.72
C THR A 247 15.80 -23.83 8.61
N LEU A 248 16.10 -24.99 8.01
CA LEU A 248 16.60 -26.16 8.72
C LEU A 248 18.14 -26.16 8.65
N GLY A 249 18.77 -25.80 9.76
CA GLY A 249 20.22 -25.88 9.93
C GLY A 249 20.65 -27.25 10.42
N PHE A 250 21.74 -27.79 9.87
CA PHE A 250 22.39 -28.99 10.40
C PHE A 250 23.67 -28.58 11.11
N GLU A 251 23.61 -28.38 12.43
CA GLU A 251 24.75 -27.92 13.20
C GLU A 251 25.45 -29.07 13.97
N ASP A 252 26.78 -29.12 13.82
CA ASP A 252 27.78 -29.75 14.68
C ASP A 252 27.40 -30.99 15.53
N LEU A 253 27.53 -32.17 14.92
CA LEU A 253 27.71 -33.44 15.63
C LEU A 253 29.20 -33.65 15.93
N TYR A 254 29.62 -33.29 17.15
CA TYR A 254 31.02 -33.40 17.60
C TYR A 254 31.62 -34.80 17.39
N ASN A 255 32.56 -34.95 16.44
CA ASN A 255 33.36 -36.16 16.30
C ASN A 255 34.85 -35.86 16.03
N GLY A 256 35.58 -35.53 17.10
CA GLY A 256 36.94 -36.05 17.25
C GLY A 256 38.00 -35.76 16.18
N GLY A 257 37.84 -34.71 15.36
CA GLY A 257 38.96 -34.11 14.61
C GLY A 257 38.86 -34.03 13.09
N ASP A 258 37.69 -34.16 12.46
CA ASP A 258 37.44 -33.63 11.12
C ASP A 258 36.06 -32.93 11.09
N ARG A 259 36.03 -31.76 10.45
CA ARG A 259 34.87 -30.86 10.36
C ARG A 259 34.09 -31.22 9.10
N ASP A 260 33.07 -32.05 9.27
CA ASP A 260 32.43 -32.76 8.16
C ASP A 260 30.92 -32.43 8.00
N PHE A 261 30.40 -31.44 8.72
CA PHE A 261 29.05 -30.88 8.59
C PHE A 261 29.06 -29.35 8.74
N ASP A 262 30.12 -28.68 8.27
CA ASP A 262 30.15 -27.22 8.27
C ASP A 262 29.15 -26.72 7.19
N ASP A 263 28.20 -25.87 7.61
CA ASP A 263 27.47 -24.91 6.77
C ASP A 263 26.61 -25.49 5.64
N SER A 264 25.76 -26.47 5.95
CA SER A 264 24.64 -26.86 5.07
C SER A 264 23.32 -26.30 5.60
N VAL A 265 22.75 -25.35 4.88
CA VAL A 265 21.50 -24.67 5.21
C VAL A 265 20.42 -25.12 4.22
N PHE A 266 19.27 -25.49 4.77
CA PHE A 266 18.10 -25.79 3.96
C PHE A 266 17.06 -24.71 4.21
N THR A 267 16.65 -24.01 3.14
CA THR A 267 15.63 -22.99 3.24
C THR A 267 14.42 -23.42 2.43
N VAL A 268 13.28 -23.53 3.11
CA VAL A 268 11.98 -23.68 2.47
C VAL A 268 11.29 -22.33 2.51
N ASP A 269 11.02 -21.76 1.35
CA ASP A 269 10.13 -20.60 1.28
C ASP A 269 8.69 -21.10 1.29
N ILE A 270 7.99 -20.77 2.38
CA ILE A 270 6.60 -21.16 2.62
C ILE A 270 5.66 -19.96 2.51
N GLY A 271 6.15 -18.73 2.24
CA GLY A 271 5.34 -17.51 2.22
C GLY A 271 4.83 -17.06 3.59
N VAL A 272 4.83 -15.75 3.83
CA VAL A 272 4.42 -15.09 5.10
C VAL A 272 2.96 -15.32 5.49
N ALA A 273 2.11 -15.76 4.55
CA ALA A 273 0.69 -16.01 4.78
C ALA A 273 0.41 -17.39 5.39
N ASN A 274 1.38 -18.33 5.42
CA ASN A 274 1.18 -19.69 5.95
C ASN A 274 1.46 -19.78 7.45
N ALA A 275 0.53 -20.40 8.20
CA ALA A 275 0.63 -20.49 9.66
C ALA A 275 1.42 -21.74 10.10
N LEU A 276 2.47 -21.56 10.91
CA LEU A 276 3.11 -22.68 11.57
C LEU A 276 2.33 -23.10 12.82
N VAL A 277 1.81 -24.33 12.84
CA VAL A 277 1.33 -24.95 14.08
C VAL A 277 2.50 -25.64 14.80
N LEU A 278 3.05 -24.99 15.84
CA LEU A 278 4.01 -25.61 16.76
C LEU A 278 3.30 -26.59 17.71
N ASN A 279 3.65 -27.87 17.68
CA ASN A 279 3.45 -28.76 18.83
C ASN A 279 4.69 -28.71 19.73
N ALA A 280 4.84 -27.65 20.52
CA ALA A 280 5.93 -27.57 21.50
C ALA A 280 5.55 -28.28 22.82
N HIS A 281 6.31 -29.32 23.19
CA HIS A 281 6.33 -29.84 24.54
C HIS A 281 7.54 -29.27 25.30
N TYR A 282 7.30 -28.29 26.17
CA TYR A 282 8.29 -27.85 27.16
C TYR A 282 8.16 -28.69 28.43
N GLN A 283 9.24 -29.37 28.85
CA GLN A 283 9.38 -29.87 30.23
C GLN A 283 10.67 -29.34 30.85
N GLN A 284 10.52 -28.31 31.68
CA GLN A 284 11.56 -27.88 32.61
C GLN A 284 11.79 -29.00 33.63
N GLN A 285 13.03 -29.52 33.71
CA GLN A 285 13.47 -30.23 34.90
C GLN A 285 14.17 -29.24 35.82
N ASP A 286 13.41 -28.67 36.75
CA ASP A 286 13.98 -28.14 37.97
C ASP A 286 14.23 -29.30 38.95
N GLU A 287 15.39 -29.25 39.58
CA GLU A 287 15.94 -30.22 40.51
C GLU A 287 14.93 -30.93 41.44
N GLY A 288 14.81 -32.26 41.34
CA GLY A 288 14.50 -33.14 42.47
C GLY A 288 13.06 -33.67 42.65
N GLU A 289 12.95 -35.00 42.62
CA GLU A 289 11.84 -35.90 43.00
C GLU A 289 10.47 -35.73 42.30
N ASP A 290 10.31 -36.60 41.32
CA ASP A 290 9.09 -37.10 40.69
C ASP A 290 7.89 -37.30 41.64
N THR A 291 6.76 -36.65 41.34
CA THR A 291 5.47 -37.26 40.94
C THR A 291 4.36 -36.19 40.98
N PRO A 292 3.51 -36.08 39.93
CA PRO A 292 2.20 -36.73 40.04
C PRO A 292 1.58 -37.24 38.71
N THR A 293 1.01 -38.44 38.80
CA THR A 293 -0.20 -38.97 38.12
C THR A 293 -0.74 -38.32 36.84
N GLU A 294 -0.93 -39.18 35.82
CA GLU A 294 -1.79 -39.03 34.65
C GLU A 294 -3.12 -38.29 34.89
N GLY A 295 -3.49 -37.39 33.97
CA GLY A 295 -4.90 -37.08 33.74
C GLY A 295 -5.25 -35.77 33.01
N VAL A 296 -5.57 -35.94 31.73
CA VAL A 296 -6.53 -35.18 30.90
C VAL A 296 -6.05 -33.84 30.33
N GLY A 297 -5.88 -33.86 29.00
CA GLY A 297 -5.54 -32.71 28.19
C GLY A 297 -6.59 -31.59 28.20
N THR A 298 -6.05 -30.39 28.26
CA THR A 298 -6.50 -29.21 27.51
C THR A 298 -5.23 -28.62 26.94
N SER A 299 -4.84 -29.09 25.75
CA SER A 299 -3.80 -28.48 24.93
C SER A 299 -4.37 -27.19 24.33
N ASP A 300 -4.51 -26.16 25.17
CA ASP A 300 -4.54 -24.81 24.65
C ASP A 300 -3.07 -24.47 24.35
N PRO A 301 -2.72 -24.16 23.08
CA PRO A 301 -1.35 -23.79 22.73
C PRO A 301 -0.93 -22.57 23.57
N VAL A 302 0.22 -22.68 24.22
CA VAL A 302 0.88 -21.53 24.83
C VAL A 302 1.69 -20.90 23.71
N GLU A 303 1.21 -19.78 23.14
CA GLU A 303 2.06 -18.89 22.37
C GLU A 303 3.20 -18.45 23.28
N ILE A 304 4.41 -18.93 22.99
CA ILE A 304 5.64 -18.40 23.59
C ILE A 304 6.18 -17.41 22.57
N GLU A 305 5.61 -16.22 22.54
CA GLU A 305 6.32 -15.05 22.01
C GLU A 305 7.24 -14.57 23.12
N ARG A 306 8.56 -14.68 22.93
CA ARG A 306 9.53 -13.95 23.76
C ARG A 306 9.71 -12.61 23.07
N SER A 307 9.33 -11.55 23.77
CA SER A 307 9.21 -10.17 23.30
C SER A 307 10.24 -9.31 24.04
N ASP A 308 11.50 -9.72 23.99
CA ASP A 308 12.56 -9.11 24.79
C ASP A 308 13.03 -7.84 24.07
N ASN A 309 13.27 -6.74 24.80
CA ASN A 309 13.47 -5.42 24.20
C ASN A 309 14.95 -5.00 24.25
N ASP A 310 15.60 -4.99 23.11
CA ASP A 310 17.04 -4.78 22.99
C ASP A 310 17.43 -3.36 22.61
N THR A 311 18.70 -3.02 22.85
CA THR A 311 19.32 -1.80 22.34
C THR A 311 20.63 -2.11 21.62
N LEU A 312 20.65 -1.88 20.30
CA LEU A 312 21.77 -2.17 19.42
C LEU A 312 22.39 -0.86 18.91
N ASN A 313 23.72 -0.79 18.87
CA ASN A 313 24.47 0.38 18.42
C ASN A 313 25.63 0.00 17.50
N GLY A 314 25.56 0.34 16.21
CA GLY A 314 26.60 0.07 15.21
C GLY A 314 27.88 0.85 15.50
N GLY A 315 27.80 2.18 15.38
CA GLY A 315 28.83 3.11 15.84
C GLY A 315 29.49 3.85 14.69
N THR A 316 30.61 3.34 14.17
CA THR A 316 31.23 3.88 12.96
C THR A 316 31.58 2.77 12.00
N GLY A 317 31.08 2.82 10.77
CA GLY A 317 31.50 1.91 9.72
C GLY A 317 30.40 1.63 8.71
N GLN A 318 30.07 0.38 8.51
CA GLN A 318 28.88 -0.05 7.76
C GLN A 318 28.38 -1.24 8.54
N ASP A 319 27.32 -1.02 9.31
CA ASP A 319 26.89 -1.93 10.35
C ASP A 319 25.56 -2.59 9.97
N GLU A 320 25.41 -3.86 10.33
CA GLU A 320 24.19 -4.64 10.11
C GLU A 320 23.57 -4.97 11.48
N LEU A 321 22.39 -4.43 11.78
CA LEU A 321 21.72 -4.55 13.08
C LEU A 321 20.38 -5.27 12.91
N HIS A 322 20.09 -6.25 13.76
CA HIS A 322 18.84 -7.00 13.76
C HIS A 322 18.24 -7.07 15.16
N GLY A 323 17.10 -6.43 15.41
CA GLY A 323 16.36 -6.47 16.69
C GLY A 323 15.74 -7.84 16.95
N ARG A 324 15.07 -8.38 15.92
CA ARG A 324 14.35 -9.67 15.89
C ARG A 324 12.99 -9.63 16.57
N SER A 325 12.88 -9.88 17.87
CA SER A 325 11.56 -10.00 18.52
C SER A 325 11.49 -9.20 19.80
N GLY A 326 10.60 -8.22 19.84
CA GLY A 326 10.41 -7.30 20.95
C GLY A 326 10.31 -5.86 20.45
N ASP A 327 10.12 -4.91 21.35
CA ASP A 327 10.14 -3.49 20.98
C ASP A 327 11.59 -2.97 21.12
N ASP A 328 12.34 -2.99 20.03
CA ASP A 328 13.79 -2.79 20.00
C ASP A 328 14.22 -1.36 19.68
N LYS A 329 15.48 -1.04 19.99
CA LYS A 329 16.13 0.24 19.63
C LYS A 329 17.41 0.02 18.87
N LEU A 330 17.45 0.42 17.60
CA LEU A 330 18.61 0.24 16.73
C LEU A 330 19.20 1.61 16.34
N TYR A 331 20.50 1.77 16.49
CA TYR A 331 21.24 2.98 16.11
C TYR A 331 22.42 2.64 15.20
N GLY A 332 22.36 3.00 13.91
CA GLY A 332 23.47 2.84 12.96
C GLY A 332 24.63 3.80 13.27
N ASN A 333 24.31 5.09 13.41
CA ASN A 333 25.20 6.21 13.71
C ASN A 333 25.99 6.74 12.51
N ASN A 334 27.27 6.40 12.35
CA ASN A 334 28.05 6.91 11.21
C ASN A 334 28.38 5.75 10.29
N GLY A 335 27.85 5.74 9.09
CA GLY A 335 28.11 4.62 8.21
C GLY A 335 27.06 4.49 7.15
N SER A 336 27.18 3.50 6.27
CA SER A 336 26.01 3.09 5.49
C SER A 336 25.54 1.80 6.11
N ASP A 337 24.49 1.90 6.90
CA ASP A 337 24.07 0.87 7.85
C ASP A 337 22.78 0.18 7.38
N ASP A 338 22.59 -1.07 7.77
CA ASP A 338 21.43 -1.91 7.43
C ASP A 338 20.74 -2.35 8.74
N LEU A 339 19.56 -1.80 9.03
CA LEU A 339 18.85 -1.96 10.30
C LEU A 339 17.51 -2.69 10.07
N HIS A 340 17.30 -3.78 10.80
CA HIS A 340 16.07 -4.58 10.78
C HIS A 340 15.47 -4.64 12.18
N GLY A 341 14.28 -4.06 12.37
CA GLY A 341 13.53 -4.10 13.63
C GLY A 341 13.09 -5.53 13.95
N GLY A 342 12.18 -6.06 13.15
CA GLY A 342 11.71 -7.43 13.25
C GLY A 342 10.25 -7.46 13.66
N SER A 343 9.89 -8.22 14.68
CA SER A 343 8.53 -8.23 15.23
C SER A 343 8.48 -7.38 16.50
N GLY A 344 7.55 -6.45 16.59
CA GLY A 344 7.38 -5.55 17.73
C GLY A 344 7.27 -4.11 17.26
N ASN A 345 7.25 -3.16 18.19
CA ASN A 345 7.19 -1.73 17.86
C ASN A 345 8.58 -1.13 18.05
N ASP A 346 9.34 -1.07 16.98
CA ASP A 346 10.77 -0.80 16.98
C ASP A 346 11.09 0.67 16.74
N GLU A 347 12.27 1.10 17.19
CA GLU A 347 12.80 2.45 16.98
C GLU A 347 14.17 2.37 16.29
N LEU A 348 14.23 2.71 15.00
CA LEU A 348 15.42 2.61 14.15
C LEU A 348 15.95 4.01 13.79
N HIS A 349 17.27 4.22 13.92
CA HIS A 349 17.94 5.49 13.60
C HIS A 349 19.21 5.25 12.77
N GLY A 350 19.21 5.65 11.50
CA GLY A 350 20.41 5.63 10.63
C GLY A 350 21.44 6.69 11.02
N GLN A 351 20.97 7.93 11.20
CA GLN A 351 21.69 9.16 11.58
C GLN A 351 22.59 9.80 10.53
N SER A 352 23.65 9.16 10.07
CA SER A 352 24.61 9.79 9.14
C SER A 352 25.18 8.77 8.21
N GLY A 353 24.69 8.76 6.99
CA GLY A 353 24.91 7.55 6.25
C GLY A 353 24.31 7.49 4.90
N LYS A 354 24.04 6.29 4.44
CA LYS A 354 23.12 5.98 3.35
C LYS A 354 22.58 4.66 3.82
N ASP A 355 21.50 4.73 4.55
CA ASP A 355 21.09 3.69 5.47
C ASP A 355 19.85 2.99 4.93
N ASP A 356 19.78 1.68 5.09
CA ASP A 356 18.61 0.86 4.78
C ASP A 356 17.94 0.48 6.11
N LEU A 357 16.71 0.92 6.34
CA LEU A 357 15.95 0.69 7.57
C LEU A 357 14.66 -0.08 7.26
N TYR A 358 14.44 -1.19 7.96
CA TYR A 358 13.26 -2.03 7.82
C TYR A 358 12.58 -2.23 9.19
N GLY A 359 11.35 -1.74 9.36
CA GLY A 359 10.54 -1.96 10.56
C GLY A 359 10.14 -3.44 10.69
N ASN A 360 9.47 -3.93 9.65
CA ASN A 360 8.97 -5.30 9.45
C ASN A 360 7.56 -5.51 10.00
N SER A 361 7.35 -5.88 11.25
CA SER A 361 6.01 -6.16 11.78
C SER A 361 5.78 -5.47 13.11
N GLY A 362 4.74 -4.65 13.18
CA GLY A 362 4.37 -3.86 14.34
C GLY A 362 4.47 -2.38 14.01
N ASN A 363 4.19 -1.50 14.96
CA ASN A 363 4.08 -0.06 14.68
C ASN A 363 5.41 0.63 14.97
N ASP A 364 6.21 0.81 13.93
CA ASP A 364 7.61 1.17 14.03
C ASP A 364 7.87 2.67 13.87
N VAL A 365 9.03 3.12 14.35
CA VAL A 365 9.54 4.48 14.15
C VAL A 365 10.91 4.41 13.49
N LEU A 366 10.99 4.86 12.22
CA LEU A 366 12.22 4.85 11.42
C LEU A 366 12.68 6.28 11.15
N LYS A 367 13.98 6.53 11.35
CA LYS A 367 14.63 7.83 11.10
C LYS A 367 15.88 7.65 10.25
N GLY A 368 15.87 8.17 9.02
CA GLY A 368 17.00 8.09 8.08
C GLY A 368 18.18 8.91 8.58
N GLY A 369 18.02 10.22 8.63
CA GLY A 369 18.97 11.13 9.26
C GLY A 369 19.68 12.02 8.25
N LYS A 370 20.78 11.57 7.65
CA LYS A 370 21.51 12.40 6.67
C LYS A 370 21.94 11.60 5.47
N GLN A 371 21.83 12.28 4.32
CA GLN A 371 22.01 11.77 2.96
C GLN A 371 20.90 10.80 2.57
N ASP A 372 20.91 10.38 1.31
CA ASP A 372 19.86 9.54 0.75
C ASP A 372 19.79 8.15 1.43
N ASP A 373 18.71 7.92 2.17
CA ASP A 373 18.36 6.72 2.95
C ASP A 373 17.15 5.98 2.35
N ASN A 374 17.00 4.68 2.63
CA ASN A 374 15.81 3.88 2.28
C ASN A 374 15.12 3.39 3.56
N LEU A 375 13.87 3.76 3.76
CA LEU A 375 13.06 3.38 4.92
C LEU A 375 11.85 2.56 4.46
N ASN A 376 11.58 1.44 5.12
CA ASN A 376 10.44 0.57 4.85
C ASN A 376 9.77 0.11 6.15
N GLY A 377 8.55 0.56 6.41
CA GLY A 377 7.75 0.15 7.57
C GLY A 377 7.33 -1.32 7.49
N ASN A 378 6.86 -1.74 6.32
CA ASN A 378 6.24 -3.03 6.02
C ASN A 378 4.84 -3.17 6.65
N ASN A 379 4.65 -3.90 7.75
CA ASN A 379 3.32 -4.14 8.32
C ASN A 379 3.17 -3.40 9.64
N GLY A 380 2.18 -2.52 9.76
CA GLY A 380 1.90 -1.80 11.01
C GLY A 380 1.42 -0.39 10.73
N ASP A 381 1.03 0.34 11.77
CA ASP A 381 0.84 1.79 11.64
C ASP A 381 2.19 2.48 11.96
N ASP A 382 2.99 2.76 10.93
CA ASP A 382 4.38 3.16 11.05
C ASP A 382 4.61 4.68 10.98
N VAL A 383 5.75 5.13 11.51
CA VAL A 383 6.22 6.52 11.40
C VAL A 383 7.62 6.55 10.79
N LEU A 384 7.72 7.07 9.57
CA LEU A 384 8.97 7.20 8.82
C LEU A 384 9.35 8.68 8.64
N ASP A 385 10.60 9.03 8.91
CA ASP A 385 11.16 10.39 8.85
C ASP A 385 12.53 10.36 8.13
N GLY A 386 12.60 10.87 6.89
CA GLY A 386 13.83 10.88 6.08
C GLY A 386 14.90 11.84 6.62
N GLU A 387 14.45 13.02 7.06
CA GLU A 387 15.25 14.14 7.57
C GLU A 387 16.01 14.94 6.47
N ASP A 388 17.31 14.74 6.28
CA ASP A 388 18.10 15.45 5.25
C ASP A 388 18.57 14.44 4.19
N GLY A 389 18.11 14.50 2.93
CA GLY A 389 18.52 13.49 1.94
C GLY A 389 17.55 13.42 0.77
N ASN A 390 17.90 12.68 -0.28
CA ASN A 390 16.90 12.30 -1.29
C ASN A 390 16.39 10.90 -0.93
N ASP A 391 15.47 10.83 0.01
CA ASP A 391 15.12 9.60 0.70
C ASP A 391 14.01 8.83 -0.02
N VAL A 392 13.96 7.52 0.23
CA VAL A 392 12.89 6.64 -0.25
C VAL A 392 12.17 6.04 0.94
N LEU A 393 10.93 6.43 1.16
CA LEU A 393 10.09 5.98 2.26
C LEU A 393 8.95 5.11 1.72
N THR A 394 8.77 3.91 2.27
CA THR A 394 7.64 3.01 2.00
C THR A 394 6.94 2.65 3.30
N GLY A 395 5.66 3.00 3.46
CA GLY A 395 4.86 2.63 4.63
C GLY A 395 4.56 1.12 4.64
N GLY A 396 3.77 0.68 3.66
CA GLY A 396 3.45 -0.73 3.46
C GLY A 396 1.97 -1.00 3.71
N THR A 397 1.64 -1.73 4.76
CA THR A 397 0.26 -2.01 5.16
C THR A 397 -0.02 -1.42 6.54
N GLY A 398 -1.14 -0.73 6.70
CA GLY A 398 -1.52 -0.04 7.94
C GLY A 398 -1.66 1.44 7.66
N ASN A 399 -1.91 2.25 8.69
CA ASN A 399 -2.12 3.69 8.52
C ASN A 399 -0.81 4.41 8.87
N ASP A 400 -0.02 4.71 7.86
CA ASP A 400 1.35 5.15 8.03
C ASP A 400 1.47 6.68 8.02
N ARG A 401 2.50 7.19 8.69
CA ARG A 401 2.93 8.58 8.60
C ARG A 401 4.33 8.64 7.99
N LEU A 402 4.47 9.26 6.83
CA LEU A 402 5.74 9.44 6.13
C LEU A 402 6.07 10.94 6.03
N ASP A 403 7.29 11.33 6.41
CA ASP A 403 7.83 12.70 6.32
C ASP A 403 9.18 12.65 5.59
N GLY A 404 9.26 13.22 4.39
CA GLY A 404 10.48 13.21 3.56
C GLY A 404 11.57 14.10 4.17
N GLY A 405 11.23 15.38 4.36
CA GLY A 405 12.08 16.33 5.07
C GLY A 405 12.67 17.37 4.15
N ASN A 406 13.99 17.32 3.92
CA ASN A 406 14.71 18.24 3.03
C ASN A 406 15.37 17.47 1.88
N ASP A 407 15.43 18.12 0.72
CA ASP A 407 15.89 17.60 -0.59
C ASP A 407 14.81 16.73 -1.27
N ASP A 408 15.09 16.14 -2.44
CA ASP A 408 14.04 15.59 -3.32
C ASP A 408 13.68 14.13 -2.92
N ASP A 409 12.50 13.89 -2.35
CA ASP A 409 12.12 12.61 -1.74
C ASP A 409 11.12 11.77 -2.55
N VAL A 410 11.05 10.46 -2.25
CA VAL A 410 10.04 9.53 -2.78
C VAL A 410 9.30 8.85 -1.64
N LEU A 411 8.00 9.09 -1.52
CA LEU A 411 7.14 8.54 -0.47
C LEU A 411 6.05 7.64 -1.09
N VAL A 412 5.87 6.44 -0.55
CA VAL A 412 4.82 5.50 -0.92
C VAL A 412 4.10 5.03 0.33
N GLY A 413 2.82 5.39 0.50
CA GLY A 413 1.98 4.95 1.63
C GLY A 413 1.74 3.45 1.56
N GLY A 414 0.96 3.01 0.58
CA GLY A 414 0.69 1.60 0.34
C GLY A 414 -0.79 1.28 0.51
N SER A 415 -1.13 0.50 1.53
CA SER A 415 -2.53 0.19 1.86
C SER A 415 -2.88 0.62 3.26
N GLY A 416 -3.93 1.41 3.39
CA GLY A 416 -4.41 1.97 4.65
C GLY A 416 -4.65 3.46 4.48
N GLU A 417 -5.11 4.15 5.51
CA GLU A 417 -5.32 5.61 5.46
C GLU A 417 -4.00 6.31 5.83
N ASP A 418 -3.19 6.65 4.82
CA ASP A 418 -1.82 7.12 5.02
C ASP A 418 -1.73 8.66 5.07
N ALA A 419 -0.69 9.17 5.74
CA ALA A 419 -0.37 10.60 5.82
C ALA A 419 1.06 10.88 5.34
N LEU A 420 1.21 11.45 4.15
CA LEU A 420 2.49 11.71 3.48
C LEU A 420 2.81 13.20 3.43
N PHE A 421 4.03 13.58 3.82
CA PHE A 421 4.53 14.95 3.80
C PHE A 421 5.87 14.98 3.06
N GLY A 422 5.94 15.68 1.92
CA GLY A 422 7.18 15.82 1.12
C GLY A 422 8.20 16.70 1.83
N GLY A 423 7.84 17.96 2.07
CA GLY A 423 8.63 18.88 2.86
C GLY A 423 9.30 19.95 2.01
N TYR A 424 10.62 19.94 1.90
CA TYR A 424 11.37 20.85 1.02
C TYR A 424 12.06 20.04 -0.07
N GLY A 425 11.65 20.15 -1.31
CA GLY A 425 12.19 19.27 -2.35
C GLY A 425 11.29 19.29 -3.56
N ASN A 426 11.67 18.60 -4.61
CA ASN A 426 10.73 18.20 -5.65
C ASN A 426 10.37 16.74 -5.38
N ASP A 427 9.30 16.54 -4.65
CA ASP A 427 8.98 15.28 -4.02
C ASP A 427 8.01 14.46 -4.87
N ASN A 428 8.01 13.15 -4.69
CA ASN A 428 7.09 12.23 -5.36
C ASN A 428 6.34 11.39 -4.33
N LEU A 429 5.07 11.74 -4.11
CA LEU A 429 4.19 11.14 -3.12
C LEU A 429 3.16 10.25 -3.82
N LYS A 430 2.98 9.05 -3.30
CA LYS A 430 1.94 8.12 -3.73
C LYS A 430 1.20 7.54 -2.52
N GLY A 431 -0.07 7.88 -2.35
CA GLY A 431 -0.94 7.36 -1.28
C GLY A 431 -1.15 5.85 -1.41
N GLY A 432 -1.88 5.42 -2.44
CA GLY A 432 -2.09 4.02 -2.75
C GLY A 432 -3.57 3.65 -2.70
N SER A 433 -3.98 2.94 -1.65
CA SER A 433 -5.37 2.52 -1.48
C SER A 433 -5.92 2.91 -0.12
N SER A 434 -7.18 3.32 -0.11
CA SER A 434 -7.93 3.96 1.00
C SER A 434 -7.77 5.48 0.97
N ASP A 435 -8.38 6.16 1.94
CA ASP A 435 -8.50 7.62 1.92
C ASP A 435 -7.21 8.25 2.50
N ASP A 436 -6.35 8.78 1.63
CA ASP A 436 -5.01 9.28 2.01
C ASP A 436 -4.95 10.80 2.19
N VAL A 437 -3.99 11.28 2.98
CA VAL A 437 -3.66 12.70 3.13
C VAL A 437 -2.23 12.96 2.64
N MET A 438 -2.07 13.86 1.68
CA MET A 438 -0.77 14.22 1.10
C MET A 438 -0.52 15.73 1.09
N ASP A 439 0.68 16.14 1.46
CA ASP A 439 1.17 17.51 1.40
C ASP A 439 2.56 17.54 0.74
N GLY A 440 2.69 18.13 -0.44
CA GLY A 440 3.97 18.26 -1.16
C GLY A 440 4.93 19.21 -0.45
N GLY A 441 4.41 20.36 0.00
CA GLY A 441 5.18 21.35 0.74
C GLY A 441 5.86 22.35 -0.19
N ARG A 442 7.18 22.31 -0.32
CA ARG A 442 7.95 23.29 -1.11
C ARG A 442 8.78 22.64 -2.19
N GLY A 443 8.34 22.84 -3.41
CA GLY A 443 9.10 22.66 -4.64
C GLY A 443 8.15 22.27 -5.73
N ASN A 444 8.57 21.49 -6.72
CA ASN A 444 7.65 21.07 -7.77
C ASN A 444 7.35 19.59 -7.56
N ASP A 445 6.22 19.33 -6.92
CA ASP A 445 5.90 18.02 -6.36
C ASP A 445 4.97 17.24 -7.28
N ILE A 446 5.04 15.91 -7.17
CA ILE A 446 4.13 14.99 -7.86
C ILE A 446 3.36 14.23 -6.78
N LEU A 447 2.05 14.41 -6.74
CA LEU A 447 1.17 13.72 -5.80
C LEU A 447 0.21 12.80 -6.58
N ILE A 448 0.10 11.55 -6.15
CA ILE A 448 -0.79 10.54 -6.74
C ILE A 448 -1.57 9.84 -5.62
N GLY A 449 -2.86 10.13 -5.50
CA GLY A 449 -3.75 9.51 -4.50
C GLY A 449 -3.94 8.02 -4.73
N GLY A 450 -4.60 7.64 -5.82
CA GLY A 450 -4.81 6.25 -6.17
C GLY A 450 -6.28 5.88 -6.09
N SER A 451 -6.67 5.10 -5.09
CA SER A 451 -8.08 4.75 -4.87
C SER A 451 -8.49 5.08 -3.44
N GLY A 452 -9.62 5.74 -3.27
CA GLY A 452 -10.02 6.32 -1.98
C GLY A 452 -10.47 7.75 -2.20
N ASN A 453 -11.00 8.39 -1.16
CA ASN A 453 -11.29 9.83 -1.20
C ASN A 453 -10.07 10.56 -0.63
N ASP A 454 -9.16 10.96 -1.51
CA ASP A 454 -7.86 11.48 -1.10
C ASP A 454 -7.91 13.00 -0.86
N THR A 455 -7.11 13.49 0.08
CA THR A 455 -6.91 14.93 0.34
C THR A 455 -5.47 15.32 0.03
N MET A 456 -5.28 16.21 -0.95
CA MET A 456 -3.96 16.59 -1.47
C MET A 456 -3.74 18.09 -1.49
N SER A 457 -2.51 18.51 -1.16
CA SER A 457 -2.03 19.90 -1.23
C SER A 457 -0.64 19.95 -1.88
N GLY A 458 -0.45 20.78 -2.90
CA GLY A 458 0.87 21.09 -3.47
C GLY A 458 1.65 22.14 -2.65
N ASP A 459 0.94 23.15 -2.13
CA ASP A 459 1.49 24.30 -1.38
C ASP A 459 2.35 25.23 -2.25
N TYR A 460 3.69 25.11 -2.27
CA TYR A 460 4.55 26.05 -3.00
C TYR A 460 5.34 25.40 -4.14
N GLY A 461 4.98 25.77 -5.37
CA GLY A 461 5.76 25.56 -6.57
C GLY A 461 4.86 25.07 -7.69
N ASN A 462 5.40 24.41 -8.71
CA ASN A 462 4.59 23.99 -9.84
C ASN A 462 4.27 22.50 -9.71
N ASP A 463 3.11 22.18 -9.15
CA ASP A 463 2.79 20.85 -8.67
C ASP A 463 1.90 20.06 -9.64
N ASP A 464 2.09 18.74 -9.68
CA ASP A 464 1.33 17.79 -10.50
C ASP A 464 0.52 16.84 -9.59
N LEU A 465 -0.75 17.15 -9.36
CA LEU A 465 -1.66 16.38 -8.49
C LEU A 465 -2.59 15.48 -9.32
N LYS A 466 -2.73 14.21 -8.90
CA LYS A 466 -3.67 13.23 -9.51
C LYS A 466 -4.44 12.48 -8.43
N GLY A 467 -5.75 12.69 -8.35
CA GLY A 467 -6.63 12.04 -7.36
C GLY A 467 -6.76 10.54 -7.62
N GLY A 468 -7.31 10.18 -8.77
CA GLY A 468 -7.48 8.79 -9.17
C GLY A 468 -8.94 8.37 -9.10
N ALA A 469 -9.29 7.48 -8.18
CA ALA A 469 -10.64 6.97 -8.05
C ALA A 469 -11.21 7.23 -6.65
N GLY A 470 -12.29 8.00 -6.58
CA GLY A 470 -12.97 8.38 -5.35
C GLY A 470 -13.38 9.84 -5.44
N ASN A 471 -13.84 10.44 -4.34
CA ASN A 471 -14.21 11.86 -4.33
C ASN A 471 -13.07 12.64 -3.70
N ASP A 472 -12.17 13.14 -4.53
CA ASP A 472 -10.89 13.69 -4.07
C ASP A 472 -11.00 15.19 -3.77
N ILE A 473 -10.20 15.67 -2.82
CA ILE A 473 -10.04 17.09 -2.50
C ILE A 473 -8.61 17.50 -2.81
N MET A 474 -8.43 18.44 -3.73
CA MET A 474 -7.10 18.85 -4.21
C MET A 474 -6.93 20.36 -4.18
N THR A 475 -5.79 20.83 -3.65
CA THR A 475 -5.38 22.24 -3.71
C THR A 475 -3.98 22.33 -4.34
N GLY A 476 -3.84 23.10 -5.43
CA GLY A 476 -2.54 23.39 -6.06
C GLY A 476 -1.69 24.25 -5.13
N GLY A 477 -2.13 25.48 -4.91
CA GLY A 477 -1.52 26.38 -3.93
C GLY A 477 -0.93 27.61 -4.58
N HIS A 478 0.39 27.67 -4.69
CA HIS A 478 1.14 28.80 -5.22
C HIS A 478 1.98 28.41 -6.42
N ASN A 479 1.86 29.21 -7.49
CA ASN A 479 2.46 29.08 -8.82
C ASN A 479 1.62 28.21 -9.75
N ASP A 480 2.19 27.78 -10.89
CA ASP A 480 1.40 27.22 -11.99
C ASP A 480 1.27 25.69 -11.80
N ASP A 481 0.07 25.25 -11.41
CA ASP A 481 -0.22 23.87 -10.99
C ASP A 481 -1.04 23.07 -12.03
N SER A 482 -1.02 21.74 -11.90
CA SER A 482 -1.71 20.80 -12.78
C SER A 482 -2.44 19.74 -11.96
N LEU A 483 -3.77 19.84 -11.93
CA LEU A 483 -4.66 18.99 -11.13
C LEU A 483 -5.50 18.09 -12.05
N ILE A 484 -5.60 16.81 -11.72
CA ILE A 484 -6.43 15.82 -12.41
C ILE A 484 -7.22 15.01 -11.38
N GLY A 485 -8.54 15.17 -11.33
CA GLY A 485 -9.43 14.46 -10.38
C GLY A 485 -9.48 12.97 -10.69
N GLY A 486 -10.10 12.60 -11.81
CA GLY A 486 -10.14 11.23 -12.27
C GLY A 486 -11.56 10.72 -12.35
N SER A 487 -11.95 9.81 -11.44
CA SER A 487 -13.32 9.31 -11.38
C SER A 487 -13.90 9.48 -9.98
N GLY A 488 -15.13 9.97 -9.91
CA GLY A 488 -15.82 10.34 -8.68
C GLY A 488 -16.10 11.85 -8.69
N ASN A 489 -16.68 12.39 -7.62
CA ASN A 489 -17.04 13.81 -7.59
C ASN A 489 -15.95 14.58 -6.88
N ASP A 490 -15.05 15.19 -7.65
CA ASP A 490 -13.83 15.79 -7.13
C ASP A 490 -14.03 17.27 -6.80
N THR A 491 -13.32 17.77 -5.79
CA THR A 491 -13.27 19.19 -5.44
C THR A 491 -11.84 19.70 -5.60
N MET A 492 -11.65 20.67 -6.48
CA MET A 492 -10.32 21.16 -6.88
C MET A 492 -10.21 22.67 -6.80
N ASP A 493 -9.10 23.15 -6.25
CA ASP A 493 -8.73 24.57 -6.19
C ASP A 493 -7.29 24.76 -6.71
N GLY A 494 -7.11 25.53 -7.78
CA GLY A 494 -5.80 25.85 -8.35
C GLY A 494 -4.99 26.78 -7.43
N GLY A 495 -5.64 27.78 -6.85
CA GLY A 495 -5.01 28.71 -5.92
C GLY A 495 -4.48 29.97 -6.60
N TYR A 496 -3.16 30.17 -6.60
CA TYR A 496 -2.50 31.33 -7.22
C TYR A 496 -1.61 30.85 -8.35
N GLY A 497 -1.82 31.25 -9.58
CA GLY A 497 -1.02 30.65 -10.63
C GLY A 497 -1.52 30.90 -12.02
N LYS A 498 -1.27 29.92 -12.88
CA LYS A 498 -1.89 29.72 -14.18
C LYS A 498 -2.12 28.23 -14.26
N ASP A 499 -3.25 27.83 -13.72
CA ASP A 499 -3.44 26.44 -13.31
C ASP A 499 -4.19 25.67 -14.39
N ILE A 500 -3.94 24.36 -14.46
CA ILE A 500 -4.64 23.45 -15.36
C ILE A 500 -5.39 22.42 -14.53
N ILE A 501 -6.71 22.51 -14.50
CA ILE A 501 -7.57 21.66 -13.70
C ILE A 501 -8.42 20.78 -14.61
N LYS A 502 -8.44 19.47 -14.35
CA LYS A 502 -9.27 18.50 -15.07
C LYS A 502 -10.09 17.65 -14.11
N GLY A 503 -11.41 17.79 -14.14
CA GLY A 503 -12.41 16.97 -13.43
C GLY A 503 -12.26 15.49 -13.74
N GLY A 504 -12.73 15.11 -14.92
CA GLY A 504 -12.72 13.73 -15.35
C GLY A 504 -14.13 13.20 -15.48
N ALA A 505 -14.52 12.26 -14.65
CA ALA A 505 -15.86 11.68 -14.65
C ALA A 505 -16.50 11.77 -13.27
N GLY A 506 -17.68 12.35 -13.21
CA GLY A 506 -18.38 12.65 -11.97
C GLY A 506 -18.81 14.12 -11.98
N ASN A 507 -19.54 14.53 -10.95
CA ASN A 507 -19.98 15.92 -10.85
C ASN A 507 -18.93 16.70 -10.07
N ASP A 508 -18.02 17.36 -10.78
CA ASP A 508 -16.83 17.96 -10.17
C ASP A 508 -17.05 19.43 -9.80
N ILE A 509 -16.32 19.91 -8.79
CA ILE A 509 -16.26 21.32 -8.39
C ILE A 509 -14.85 21.83 -8.70
N LEU A 510 -14.74 22.73 -9.67
CA LEU A 510 -13.47 23.26 -10.16
C LEU A 510 -13.34 24.75 -9.86
N ARG A 511 -12.31 25.14 -9.11
CA ARG A 511 -11.97 26.54 -8.83
C ARG A 511 -10.57 26.87 -9.37
N GLY A 512 -10.46 27.86 -10.25
CA GLY A 512 -9.19 28.32 -10.82
C GLY A 512 -8.38 29.11 -9.80
N GLY A 513 -8.97 30.18 -9.28
CA GLY A 513 -8.38 31.01 -8.24
C GLY A 513 -7.86 32.34 -8.83
N ASN A 514 -6.62 32.70 -8.54
CA ASN A 514 -6.01 33.90 -9.10
C ASN A 514 -5.07 33.49 -10.22
N GLY A 515 -5.34 33.89 -11.45
CA GLY A 515 -4.55 33.39 -12.55
C GLY A 515 -5.29 33.49 -13.86
N ASP A 516 -4.61 33.20 -14.98
CA ASP A 516 -5.37 32.89 -16.19
C ASP A 516 -5.39 31.37 -16.31
N ASP A 517 -6.47 30.74 -15.86
CA ASP A 517 -6.53 29.31 -15.59
C ASP A 517 -7.26 28.53 -16.70
N GLU A 518 -6.97 27.23 -16.82
CA GLU A 518 -7.66 26.31 -17.73
C GLU A 518 -8.39 25.20 -16.97
N LEU A 519 -9.71 25.28 -16.92
CA LEU A 519 -10.59 24.34 -16.21
C LEU A 519 -11.36 23.47 -17.21
N TYR A 520 -11.30 22.15 -17.04
CA TYR A 520 -11.97 21.16 -17.87
C TYR A 520 -12.81 20.22 -16.99
N GLY A 521 -14.13 20.25 -17.13
CA GLY A 521 -15.05 19.43 -16.34
C GLY A 521 -14.98 17.96 -16.74
N GLY A 522 -15.46 17.66 -17.96
CA GLY A 522 -15.26 16.36 -18.60
C GLY A 522 -16.57 15.65 -18.88
N HIS A 523 -16.97 14.74 -17.99
CA HIS A 523 -18.20 13.97 -18.06
C HIS A 523 -19.04 14.24 -16.83
N ASP A 524 -20.37 14.29 -17.05
CA ASP A 524 -21.38 14.53 -16.02
C ASP A 524 -21.46 16.02 -15.65
N ASP A 525 -22.21 16.40 -14.62
CA ASP A 525 -22.66 17.79 -14.43
C ASP A 525 -21.68 18.54 -13.50
N ASP A 526 -20.87 19.43 -14.06
CA ASP A 526 -19.76 20.10 -13.35
C ASP A 526 -20.09 21.55 -12.91
N LEU A 527 -19.43 22.01 -11.84
CA LEU A 527 -19.52 23.36 -11.29
C LEU A 527 -18.17 24.09 -11.38
N PHE A 528 -18.16 25.27 -11.98
CA PHE A 528 -16.94 26.07 -12.23
C PHE A 528 -16.93 27.40 -11.48
N PHE A 529 -15.77 27.72 -10.92
CA PHE A 529 -15.40 29.03 -10.38
C PHE A 529 -14.10 29.49 -11.07
N GLY A 530 -14.17 30.38 -12.05
CA GLY A 530 -12.95 30.96 -12.65
C GLY A 530 -12.17 31.82 -11.66
N ASP A 531 -12.91 32.55 -10.82
CA ASP A 531 -12.40 33.57 -9.92
C ASP A 531 -11.74 34.75 -10.66
N ALA A 532 -10.45 35.05 -10.46
CA ALA A 532 -9.83 36.29 -10.94
C ALA A 532 -8.77 36.05 -12.02
N GLY A 533 -9.07 36.44 -13.26
CA GLY A 533 -8.13 36.55 -14.37
C GLY A 533 -8.82 36.36 -15.72
N ASP A 534 -8.12 35.98 -16.77
CA ASP A 534 -8.75 35.66 -18.06
C ASP A 534 -8.85 34.13 -18.25
N ASP A 535 -9.89 33.50 -17.71
CA ASP A 535 -9.95 32.03 -17.60
C ASP A 535 -10.53 31.33 -18.82
N LEU A 536 -10.19 30.05 -18.98
CA LEU A 536 -10.83 29.12 -19.90
C LEU A 536 -11.58 28.06 -19.12
N MET A 537 -12.90 28.07 -19.20
CA MET A 537 -13.75 27.01 -18.66
C MET A 537 -14.35 26.17 -19.78
N HIS A 538 -14.20 24.86 -19.69
CA HIS A 538 -14.72 23.89 -20.65
C HIS A 538 -15.51 22.80 -19.94
N GLY A 539 -16.84 22.92 -19.92
CA GLY A 539 -17.76 21.97 -19.26
C GLY A 539 -17.61 20.55 -19.80
N GLY A 540 -18.01 20.32 -21.03
CA GLY A 540 -17.78 19.04 -21.70
C GLY A 540 -19.08 18.33 -22.02
N ARG A 541 -19.31 17.16 -21.43
CA ARG A 541 -20.61 16.47 -21.51
C ARG A 541 -21.29 16.59 -20.16
N GLY A 542 -22.50 17.10 -20.13
CA GLY A 542 -23.24 17.29 -18.89
C GLY A 542 -24.14 18.50 -19.04
N ASN A 543 -24.70 18.95 -17.93
CA ASN A 543 -25.31 20.26 -17.76
C ASN A 543 -24.40 21.10 -16.85
N ASP A 544 -23.43 21.76 -17.45
CA ASP A 544 -22.34 22.39 -16.72
C ASP A 544 -22.73 23.81 -16.27
N THR A 545 -22.32 24.20 -15.06
CA THR A 545 -22.69 25.47 -14.43
C THR A 545 -21.46 26.30 -14.10
N VAL A 546 -21.45 27.57 -14.48
CA VAL A 546 -20.47 28.54 -13.96
C VAL A 546 -21.08 29.39 -12.85
N ASP A 547 -20.36 29.58 -11.76
CA ASP A 547 -20.81 30.30 -10.58
C ASP A 547 -19.93 31.51 -10.27
N TYR A 548 -20.54 32.69 -10.37
CA TYR A 548 -19.98 34.01 -10.06
C TYR A 548 -20.67 34.67 -8.85
N SER A 549 -21.40 33.92 -8.04
CA SER A 549 -22.18 34.44 -6.91
C SER A 549 -21.35 35.15 -5.84
N ALA A 550 -20.04 34.91 -5.81
CA ALA A 550 -19.12 35.60 -4.90
C ALA A 550 -18.84 37.07 -5.29
N PHE A 551 -19.15 37.48 -6.52
CA PHE A 551 -18.83 38.81 -7.04
C PHE A 551 -19.98 39.81 -6.83
N ASN A 552 -19.64 41.04 -6.46
CA ASN A 552 -20.62 42.10 -6.17
C ASN A 552 -20.56 43.24 -7.21
N THR A 553 -20.05 42.95 -8.41
CA THR A 553 -19.83 43.92 -9.48
C THR A 553 -20.62 43.56 -10.71
N ASP A 554 -21.07 44.54 -11.48
CA ASP A 554 -21.76 44.31 -12.76
C ASP A 554 -20.96 43.35 -13.68
N LEU A 555 -21.61 42.25 -14.08
CA LEU A 555 -21.09 41.21 -14.95
C LEU A 555 -21.80 41.21 -16.31
N SER A 556 -21.11 40.70 -17.31
CA SER A 556 -21.62 40.51 -18.66
C SER A 556 -21.36 39.08 -19.10
N VAL A 557 -22.27 38.16 -18.79
CA VAL A 557 -22.13 36.72 -19.04
C VAL A 557 -22.96 36.27 -20.24
N MET A 558 -22.30 35.73 -21.26
CA MET A 558 -22.88 35.45 -22.56
C MET A 558 -22.48 34.05 -23.04
N LEU A 559 -23.23 33.04 -22.60
CA LEU A 559 -22.97 31.62 -22.89
C LEU A 559 -22.93 31.34 -24.40
N HIS A 560 -23.87 31.88 -25.18
CA HIS A 560 -23.86 31.75 -26.66
C HIS A 560 -22.59 32.30 -27.34
N ASN A 561 -21.95 33.32 -26.77
CA ASN A 561 -20.71 33.91 -27.28
C ASN A 561 -19.47 33.35 -26.58
N LYS A 562 -19.67 32.45 -25.61
CA LYS A 562 -18.61 31.77 -24.88
C LYS A 562 -17.73 32.73 -24.11
N LYS A 563 -18.33 33.75 -23.48
CA LYS A 563 -17.61 34.82 -22.80
C LYS A 563 -18.33 35.27 -21.53
N ALA A 564 -17.56 35.48 -20.48
CA ALA A 564 -17.93 36.34 -19.35
C ALA A 564 -16.97 37.53 -19.30
N HIS A 565 -17.39 38.61 -18.66
CA HIS A 565 -16.53 39.76 -18.44
C HIS A 565 -17.03 40.55 -17.23
N GLY A 566 -16.08 40.96 -16.38
CA GLY A 566 -16.33 41.83 -15.23
C GLY A 566 -15.04 42.54 -14.81
N LEU A 567 -15.15 43.48 -13.88
CA LEU A 567 -13.97 44.21 -13.40
C LEU A 567 -13.05 43.31 -12.56
N GLU A 568 -13.63 42.41 -11.77
CA GLU A 568 -12.92 41.55 -10.83
C GLU A 568 -12.58 40.18 -11.43
N ILE A 569 -13.44 39.64 -12.30
CA ILE A 569 -13.27 38.34 -12.97
C ILE A 569 -12.50 38.39 -14.30
N GLY A 570 -11.98 39.55 -14.71
CA GLY A 570 -11.35 39.69 -16.04
C GLY A 570 -12.27 39.33 -17.22
N THR A 571 -11.78 38.53 -18.17
CA THR A 571 -12.48 38.14 -19.41
C THR A 571 -12.40 36.64 -19.70
N ASP A 572 -13.34 35.90 -19.12
CA ASP A 572 -13.36 34.45 -19.28
C ASP A 572 -13.88 33.98 -20.64
N THR A 573 -13.48 32.76 -20.99
CA THR A 573 -13.94 31.99 -22.14
C THR A 573 -14.71 30.76 -21.68
N LEU A 574 -16.03 30.76 -21.93
CA LEU A 574 -16.96 29.71 -21.48
C LEU A 574 -17.33 28.75 -22.61
N LYS A 575 -16.75 27.55 -22.66
CA LYS A 575 -17.05 26.55 -23.70
C LYS A 575 -17.90 25.43 -23.14
N TYR A 576 -19.01 25.12 -23.80
CA TYR A 576 -19.89 24.01 -23.40
C TYR A 576 -20.35 24.17 -21.94
N ILE A 577 -20.72 25.39 -21.57
CA ILE A 577 -21.36 25.71 -20.29
C ILE A 577 -22.84 25.97 -20.58
N ASP A 578 -23.72 25.35 -19.80
CA ASP A 578 -25.16 25.37 -19.99
C ASP A 578 -25.86 26.35 -19.06
N ASN A 579 -25.36 26.50 -17.84
CA ASN A 579 -26.01 27.29 -16.78
C ASN A 579 -25.08 28.36 -16.21
N VAL A 580 -25.66 29.39 -15.59
CA VAL A 580 -24.91 30.45 -14.92
C VAL A 580 -25.61 30.88 -13.64
N ILE A 581 -24.81 31.07 -12.59
CA ILE A 581 -25.17 31.78 -11.37
C ILE A 581 -24.32 33.06 -11.34
N SER A 582 -24.97 34.21 -11.22
CA SER A 582 -24.33 35.52 -11.15
C SER A 582 -24.38 36.11 -9.73
N GLY A 583 -23.88 37.33 -9.56
CA GLY A 583 -23.58 37.95 -8.28
C GLY A 583 -24.59 39.01 -7.81
N ASP A 584 -24.14 39.95 -6.98
CA ASP A 584 -24.96 41.09 -6.50
C ASP A 584 -24.87 42.34 -7.42
N GLY A 585 -24.30 42.19 -8.61
CA GLY A 585 -24.09 43.25 -9.60
C GLY A 585 -25.32 43.52 -10.46
N ASN A 586 -25.34 44.60 -11.25
CA ASN A 586 -26.39 44.76 -12.28
C ASN A 586 -25.94 44.06 -13.56
N ASP A 587 -26.40 42.84 -13.76
CA ASP A 587 -25.77 41.89 -14.64
C ASP A 587 -26.50 41.78 -16.00
N PHE A 588 -25.73 41.52 -17.05
CA PHE A 588 -26.24 41.24 -18.39
C PHE A 588 -26.02 39.77 -18.72
N LEU A 589 -27.08 38.97 -18.58
CA LEU A 589 -27.02 37.52 -18.69
C LEU A 589 -27.72 37.03 -19.95
N LYS A 590 -27.04 36.14 -20.68
CA LYS A 590 -27.58 35.58 -21.91
C LYS A 590 -27.19 34.12 -22.14
N GLY A 591 -28.20 33.27 -22.22
CA GLY A 591 -28.08 31.82 -22.39
C GLY A 591 -27.59 31.34 -23.75
N THR A 592 -27.86 30.06 -24.04
CA THR A 592 -27.55 29.36 -25.30
C THR A 592 -28.85 29.05 -26.07
N SER A 593 -28.81 28.22 -27.12
CA SER A 593 -30.07 27.79 -27.78
C SER A 593 -30.64 26.49 -27.21
N GLY A 594 -30.01 25.94 -26.16
CA GLY A 594 -30.52 24.82 -25.37
C GLY A 594 -31.25 25.33 -24.13
N ALA A 595 -31.81 24.42 -23.33
CA ALA A 595 -32.39 24.80 -22.05
C ALA A 595 -31.28 25.26 -21.09
N ASN A 596 -31.47 26.42 -20.45
CA ASN A 596 -30.54 26.98 -19.47
C ASN A 596 -31.21 27.19 -18.11
N VAL A 597 -30.44 27.07 -17.04
CA VAL A 597 -30.75 27.63 -15.72
C VAL A 597 -29.92 28.90 -15.54
N ILE A 598 -30.57 30.03 -15.33
CA ILE A 598 -29.93 31.34 -15.14
C ILE A 598 -30.41 31.95 -13.83
N GLU A 599 -29.49 32.13 -12.89
CA GLU A 599 -29.73 32.83 -11.62
C GLU A 599 -28.93 34.12 -11.61
N ALA A 600 -29.62 35.27 -11.54
CA ALA A 600 -28.96 36.57 -11.66
C ALA A 600 -28.45 37.14 -10.34
N GLY A 601 -29.04 36.74 -9.21
CA GLY A 601 -28.53 37.09 -7.88
C GLY A 601 -29.18 38.36 -7.33
N GLY A 602 -28.41 39.37 -6.98
CA GLY A 602 -28.91 40.67 -6.54
C GLY A 602 -28.54 41.75 -7.54
N GLY A 603 -29.24 42.88 -7.55
CA GLY A 603 -29.02 43.94 -8.54
C GLY A 603 -30.20 44.08 -9.50
N ASP A 604 -30.14 45.07 -10.39
CA ASP A 604 -31.16 45.27 -11.42
C ASP A 604 -30.70 44.57 -12.72
N ASP A 605 -31.10 43.32 -12.91
CA ASP A 605 -30.51 42.45 -13.94
C ASP A 605 -31.23 42.48 -15.29
N VAL A 606 -30.52 42.10 -16.35
CA VAL A 606 -31.07 41.92 -17.70
C VAL A 606 -30.79 40.49 -18.17
N ILE A 607 -31.84 39.68 -18.23
CA ILE A 607 -31.78 38.25 -18.49
C ILE A 607 -32.41 37.92 -19.85
N ARG A 608 -31.71 37.11 -20.65
CA ARG A 608 -32.24 36.57 -21.91
C ARG A 608 -31.84 35.12 -22.11
N GLY A 609 -32.76 34.19 -21.88
CA GLY A 609 -32.55 32.75 -22.09
C GLY A 609 -32.13 32.40 -23.53
N LEU A 610 -32.79 33.04 -24.51
CA LEU A 610 -32.79 32.70 -25.95
C LEU A 610 -33.80 31.59 -26.24
N GLY A 611 -33.38 30.52 -26.94
CA GLY A 611 -34.28 29.41 -27.27
C GLY A 611 -33.92 28.23 -26.41
N GLY A 612 -34.89 27.40 -26.09
CA GLY A 612 -34.77 26.47 -24.98
C GLY A 612 -36.08 26.47 -24.22
N ALA A 613 -36.21 25.63 -23.22
CA ALA A 613 -37.19 25.81 -22.16
C ALA A 613 -36.38 26.21 -20.94
N ASP A 614 -36.23 27.52 -20.73
CA ASP A 614 -35.25 28.05 -19.77
C ASP A 614 -35.89 28.24 -18.39
N GLU A 615 -35.09 28.08 -17.34
CA GLU A 615 -35.45 28.43 -15.96
C GLU A 615 -34.68 29.69 -15.56
N LEU A 616 -35.40 30.78 -15.35
CA LEU A 616 -34.84 32.12 -15.15
C LEU A 616 -35.25 32.63 -13.76
N THR A 617 -34.26 33.00 -12.97
CA THR A 617 -34.42 33.59 -11.64
C THR A 617 -33.78 34.97 -11.63
N GLY A 618 -34.58 36.01 -11.40
CA GLY A 618 -34.10 37.40 -11.33
C GLY A 618 -33.38 37.68 -10.01
N GLY A 619 -33.96 37.20 -8.92
CA GLY A 619 -33.43 37.38 -7.58
C GLY A 619 -33.86 38.72 -6.98
N ALA A 620 -32.90 39.49 -6.47
CA ALA A 620 -33.16 40.69 -5.68
C ALA A 620 -32.85 41.98 -6.44
N GLY A 621 -33.86 42.57 -7.08
CA GLY A 621 -33.83 43.93 -7.59
C GLY A 621 -34.91 44.08 -8.63
N SER A 622 -34.79 45.09 -9.49
CA SER A 622 -35.75 45.33 -10.59
C SER A 622 -35.27 44.68 -11.89
N ASP A 623 -35.60 43.40 -12.05
CA ASP A 623 -35.04 42.56 -13.10
C ASP A 623 -35.81 42.67 -14.42
N THR A 624 -35.12 42.48 -15.55
CA THR A 624 -35.70 42.57 -16.89
C THR A 624 -35.45 41.29 -17.70
N PHE A 625 -36.51 40.53 -17.97
CA PHE A 625 -36.50 39.34 -18.81
C PHE A 625 -36.83 39.69 -20.26
N VAL A 626 -35.89 39.48 -21.19
CA VAL A 626 -35.97 39.98 -22.57
C VAL A 626 -36.34 38.89 -23.57
N TYR A 627 -37.41 39.12 -24.34
CA TYR A 627 -37.90 38.18 -25.36
C TYR A 627 -37.83 38.76 -26.77
N ARG A 628 -37.36 37.95 -27.75
CA ARG A 628 -37.33 38.34 -29.17
C ARG A 628 -37.91 37.25 -30.06
N THR A 629 -38.44 37.63 -31.23
CA THR A 629 -39.19 36.74 -32.13
C THR A 629 -38.49 35.44 -32.52
N TYR A 630 -37.16 35.44 -32.58
CA TYR A 630 -36.35 34.29 -33.00
C TYR A 630 -35.83 33.43 -31.83
N ASP A 631 -36.07 33.87 -30.59
CA ASP A 631 -35.77 33.13 -29.37
C ASP A 631 -36.93 32.18 -29.02
N LEU A 632 -38.16 32.57 -29.40
CA LEU A 632 -39.38 31.86 -29.07
C LEU A 632 -39.47 30.47 -29.73
N GLY A 633 -39.62 29.43 -28.93
CA GLY A 633 -39.70 28.04 -29.41
C GLY A 633 -40.39 27.12 -28.41
N GLN A 634 -39.88 27.10 -27.19
CA GLN A 634 -40.51 26.46 -26.04
C GLN A 634 -40.79 27.54 -24.99
N SER A 635 -41.59 27.21 -23.98
CA SER A 635 -41.94 28.16 -22.92
C SER A 635 -40.88 28.14 -21.83
N ASP A 636 -40.43 29.32 -21.44
CA ASP A 636 -39.57 29.50 -20.27
C ASP A 636 -40.39 29.46 -18.97
N LEU A 637 -39.69 29.31 -17.85
CA LEU A 637 -40.20 29.47 -16.49
C LEU A 637 -39.43 30.60 -15.82
N ILE A 638 -40.13 31.66 -15.42
CA ILE A 638 -39.58 32.67 -14.52
C ILE A 638 -40.01 32.33 -13.10
N THR A 639 -39.05 32.03 -12.23
CA THR A 639 -39.27 31.36 -10.94
C THR A 639 -39.72 32.31 -9.83
N ASP A 640 -39.37 33.61 -9.91
CA ASP A 640 -39.50 34.55 -8.80
C ASP A 640 -40.03 35.94 -9.18
N PHE A 641 -40.65 36.08 -10.35
CA PHE A 641 -41.19 37.35 -10.87
C PHE A 641 -42.03 38.14 -9.84
N LYS A 642 -41.60 39.36 -9.51
CA LYS A 642 -42.24 40.29 -8.59
C LYS A 642 -42.97 41.41 -9.34
N VAL A 643 -44.30 41.36 -9.25
CA VAL A 643 -45.18 42.35 -9.87
C VAL A 643 -44.90 43.77 -9.35
N GLY A 644 -44.67 44.70 -10.27
CA GLY A 644 -44.40 46.10 -9.95
C GLY A 644 -42.92 46.43 -9.71
N GLU A 645 -42.04 45.44 -9.82
CA GLU A 645 -40.59 45.55 -9.66
C GLU A 645 -39.91 45.03 -10.94
N ASP A 646 -40.15 43.76 -11.27
CA ASP A 646 -39.58 43.08 -12.43
C ASP A 646 -40.32 43.40 -13.71
N LYS A 647 -39.70 43.13 -14.87
CA LYS A 647 -40.22 43.46 -16.19
C LYS A 647 -40.00 42.35 -17.19
N LEU A 648 -40.98 42.11 -18.05
CA LEU A 648 -40.80 41.40 -19.32
C LEU A 648 -40.65 42.43 -20.46
N ASP A 649 -39.54 42.39 -21.17
CA ASP A 649 -39.27 43.24 -22.34
C ASP A 649 -39.70 42.53 -23.64
N PHE A 650 -40.78 43.03 -24.24
CA PHE A 650 -41.27 42.60 -25.55
C PHE A 650 -41.08 43.66 -26.65
N SER A 651 -40.24 44.66 -26.43
CA SER A 651 -40.04 45.79 -27.36
C SER A 651 -39.64 45.36 -28.77
N HIS A 652 -39.00 44.19 -28.92
CA HIS A 652 -38.65 43.59 -30.21
C HIS A 652 -39.80 42.83 -30.89
N LEU A 653 -40.87 42.48 -30.15
CA LEU A 653 -42.09 41.88 -30.68
C LEU A 653 -43.12 42.95 -31.07
N ALA A 654 -43.11 44.10 -30.40
CA ALA A 654 -44.04 45.18 -30.64
C ALA A 654 -43.77 45.89 -31.98
N GLY A 655 -44.71 45.76 -32.93
CA GLY A 655 -44.79 46.67 -34.07
C GLY A 655 -45.12 48.09 -33.61
N GLY A 656 -44.51 49.12 -34.21
CA GLY A 656 -44.48 50.49 -33.70
C GLY A 656 -45.79 51.09 -33.14
N ASP A 657 -45.63 51.69 -31.95
CA ASP A 657 -46.29 52.85 -31.33
C ASP A 657 -47.80 52.87 -30.97
N GLU A 658 -48.60 51.80 -31.11
CA GLU A 658 -49.95 51.78 -30.52
C GLU A 658 -50.17 50.66 -29.47
N ALA A 659 -50.20 51.06 -28.19
CA ALA A 659 -50.38 50.20 -27.00
C ALA A 659 -51.55 49.20 -27.09
N SER A 660 -52.67 49.58 -27.70
CA SER A 660 -53.82 48.67 -27.88
C SER A 660 -53.54 47.55 -28.87
N THR A 661 -52.67 47.77 -29.86
CA THR A 661 -52.38 46.77 -30.89
C THR A 661 -51.40 45.69 -30.41
N PHE A 662 -50.51 46.01 -29.46
CA PHE A 662 -49.60 45.04 -28.89
C PHE A 662 -50.30 44.13 -27.88
N LEU A 663 -51.17 44.67 -27.02
CA LEU A 663 -51.94 43.89 -26.05
C LEU A 663 -52.81 42.83 -26.74
N ASP A 664 -53.34 43.14 -27.93
CA ASP A 664 -54.13 42.21 -28.75
C ASP A 664 -53.32 40.99 -29.25
N LEU A 665 -51.98 41.08 -29.25
CA LEU A 665 -51.09 39.97 -29.65
C LEU A 665 -50.78 39.02 -28.50
N LEU A 666 -51.14 39.34 -27.26
CA LEU A 666 -50.81 38.54 -26.09
C LEU A 666 -52.04 37.79 -25.55
N LEU A 667 -51.81 36.56 -25.11
CA LEU A 667 -52.78 35.74 -24.39
C LEU A 667 -52.16 35.28 -23.08
N ALA A 668 -52.87 35.45 -21.96
CA ALA A 668 -52.46 34.87 -20.70
C ALA A 668 -53.49 33.86 -20.19
N THR A 669 -52.99 32.71 -19.77
CA THR A 669 -53.81 31.62 -19.22
C THR A 669 -53.32 31.33 -17.81
N GLU A 670 -54.23 31.41 -16.84
CA GLU A 670 -53.93 30.94 -15.49
C GLU A 670 -53.94 29.40 -15.46
N SER A 671 -52.88 28.82 -14.90
CA SER A 671 -52.81 27.40 -14.59
C SER A 671 -52.46 27.21 -13.11
N LEU A 672 -52.56 25.97 -12.61
CA LEU A 672 -52.21 25.66 -11.22
C LEU A 672 -50.69 25.81 -11.02
N GLY A 673 -50.24 27.02 -10.67
CA GLY A 673 -48.84 27.32 -10.36
C GLY A 673 -48.35 28.71 -10.82
N GLY A 674 -49.04 29.36 -11.76
CA GLY A 674 -48.57 30.64 -12.33
C GLY A 674 -49.44 31.21 -13.45
N LEU A 675 -48.95 32.27 -14.10
CA LEU A 675 -49.56 32.92 -15.26
C LEU A 675 -48.72 32.60 -16.51
N SER A 676 -49.26 31.80 -17.43
CA SER A 676 -48.59 31.48 -18.70
C SER A 676 -48.93 32.54 -19.74
N ILE A 677 -47.92 33.09 -20.41
CA ILE A 677 -48.03 34.12 -21.44
C ILE A 677 -47.69 33.50 -22.81
N ALA A 678 -48.53 33.77 -23.80
CA ALA A 678 -48.37 33.36 -25.18
C ALA A 678 -48.57 34.55 -26.12
N VAL A 679 -47.95 34.50 -27.31
CA VAL A 679 -47.98 35.60 -28.29
C VAL A 679 -48.41 35.12 -29.68
N ASP A 680 -49.23 35.90 -30.39
CA ASP A 680 -49.62 35.69 -31.79
C ASP A 680 -48.67 36.45 -32.74
N LEU A 681 -47.63 35.77 -33.21
CA LEU A 681 -46.62 36.37 -34.10
C LEU A 681 -47.10 36.51 -35.55
N SER A 682 -48.06 35.69 -35.98
CA SER A 682 -48.58 35.65 -37.37
C SER A 682 -49.79 36.55 -37.60
N ASN A 683 -50.36 37.10 -36.52
CA ASN A 683 -51.59 37.90 -36.54
C ASN A 683 -52.75 37.13 -37.23
N ASP A 684 -52.79 35.81 -37.01
CA ASP A 684 -53.80 34.90 -37.57
C ASP A 684 -54.61 34.17 -36.48
N GLY A 685 -54.36 34.51 -35.21
CA GLY A 685 -54.98 33.92 -34.03
C GLY A 685 -54.29 32.66 -33.50
N SER A 686 -53.11 32.30 -34.04
CA SER A 686 -52.30 31.21 -33.48
C SER A 686 -51.27 31.73 -32.48
N PHE A 687 -51.38 31.27 -31.24
CA PHE A 687 -50.52 31.70 -30.15
C PHE A 687 -49.38 30.70 -29.92
N GLN A 688 -48.18 31.23 -29.67
CA GLN A 688 -47.01 30.48 -29.24
C GLN A 688 -46.71 30.80 -27.79
N ASP A 689 -46.53 29.78 -26.95
CA ASP A 689 -46.15 29.97 -25.55
C ASP A 689 -44.75 30.60 -25.45
N VAL A 690 -44.61 31.55 -24.52
CA VAL A 690 -43.40 32.34 -24.33
C VAL A 690 -42.77 32.01 -22.98
N CYS A 691 -43.52 32.25 -21.91
CA CYS A 691 -43.04 32.02 -20.56
C CYS A 691 -44.19 31.75 -19.61
N THR A 692 -43.86 31.14 -18.48
CA THR A 692 -44.74 31.05 -17.32
C THR A 692 -44.13 31.83 -16.18
N LEU A 693 -44.91 32.76 -15.63
CA LEU A 693 -44.54 33.51 -14.44
C LEU A 693 -45.03 32.74 -13.21
N ALA A 694 -44.11 32.29 -12.37
CA ALA A 694 -44.46 31.73 -11.07
C ALA A 694 -44.97 32.83 -10.12
N ASN A 695 -45.74 32.45 -9.09
CA ASN A 695 -46.12 33.31 -7.97
C ASN A 695 -46.99 34.57 -8.25
N VAL A 696 -47.45 34.80 -9.48
CA VAL A 696 -48.27 35.98 -9.86
C VAL A 696 -49.79 35.72 -9.95
N GLN A 697 -50.35 34.94 -9.03
CA GLN A 697 -51.77 34.53 -9.08
C GLN A 697 -52.75 35.71 -9.11
N GLY A 698 -53.78 35.65 -9.96
CA GLY A 698 -54.85 36.66 -10.05
C GLY A 698 -54.51 37.88 -10.90
N GLN A 699 -53.34 37.91 -11.53
CA GLN A 699 -52.93 38.96 -12.46
C GLN A 699 -53.45 38.70 -13.87
N THR A 700 -53.56 39.78 -14.66
CA THR A 700 -53.97 39.74 -16.07
C THR A 700 -52.94 40.53 -16.90
N ILE A 701 -52.83 40.27 -18.20
CA ILE A 701 -51.91 41.06 -19.04
C ILE A 701 -52.21 42.57 -18.92
N ALA A 702 -53.48 42.95 -18.87
CA ALA A 702 -53.88 44.34 -18.73
C ALA A 702 -53.50 44.97 -17.37
N SER A 703 -53.36 44.18 -16.30
CA SER A 703 -52.92 44.68 -15.00
C SER A 703 -51.41 44.77 -14.88
N LEU A 704 -50.69 44.03 -15.72
CA LEU A 704 -49.22 44.01 -15.76
C LEU A 704 -48.66 44.93 -16.85
N TYR A 705 -49.45 45.36 -17.84
CA TYR A 705 -48.92 46.13 -18.97
C TYR A 705 -48.53 47.58 -18.60
N ASP A 706 -47.29 47.96 -18.95
CA ASP A 706 -46.82 49.35 -19.01
C ASP A 706 -46.76 49.84 -20.47
N SER A 707 -47.11 51.10 -20.67
CA SER A 707 -47.29 51.78 -21.95
C SER A 707 -46.11 51.70 -22.94
N ASP A 708 -44.94 51.27 -22.47
CA ASP A 708 -43.68 51.17 -23.23
C ASP A 708 -43.32 49.74 -23.64
N THR A 709 -44.31 48.85 -23.85
CA THR A 709 -44.15 47.44 -24.30
C THR A 709 -43.54 46.49 -23.27
N PHE A 710 -43.42 46.95 -22.02
CA PHE A 710 -43.04 46.13 -20.87
C PHE A 710 -44.27 45.56 -20.18
N ILE A 711 -44.09 44.39 -19.56
CA ILE A 711 -45.05 43.82 -18.63
C ILE A 711 -44.38 43.82 -17.25
N ILE A 712 -44.93 44.57 -16.29
CA ILE A 712 -44.46 44.79 -14.92
C ILE A 712 -45.30 43.99 -13.92
#